data_AF-A0A9Q9DXT3-F1
#
_entry.id   AF-A0A9Q9DXT3-F1
#
_cell.length_a   1.000
_cell.length_b   1.000
_cell.length_c   1.000
_cell.angle_alpha   90.00
_cell.angle_beta   90.00
_cell.angle_gamma   90.00
#
_symmetry.space_group_name_H-M   'P 1'
#
loop_
_entity.id
_entity.type
_entity.pdbx_description
1 polymer ?
#
loop_
_entity_poly.entity_id
_entity_poly.type
_entity_poly.pdbx_seq_one_letter_code
_entity_poly.pdbx_strand_id
1 'polypeptide(L)'
;MIMEGSTSGNAPSLPYREPDIITILVQASFLLLLNIINSVLDRVLYCGLLGQVLVGIAWGTPGTKLLSTTTEEAIVQLGYLGLILLVFEGGLSTSFQSLKANLLLSSGVALTGIAIPIGLSYTLQGLLHATPLQAFAAGAALCSTSLGTTFTVLASSGLSASRLGVVLTSAAMMDDVVGLVMVQVISNLGGTNFSWVVIVRPVLVSVAFALVVPVACLFIAKPITLRINRYREAHRNKDMDGLLSKPQTAFLLHTLLLVGLVAAATYAGTSNLFAAYIAGASISWWDSEVPHLVVKGASSETQIVGEKSSTPTGPLQERSNDEPGSSSAENSTQATPNNQTEENANEPTETRLLGTPSSYDQDTSGILYTGGTIAGGSIYGALDDTQYGQLSQTGEQIIARNPYLLNHTQLAVSNWTTEDDGSTGTNDALVMNMTRFTHDALCSPDSDIVGAVYTHGTNSLEETAFLLDSLVNCEKPVVGTGSMRPFTHLSYEGDANFFDAVMLAASPASRNRGGMVAFNARIIPGYWATKLYSTNPDAFGANTGGDLGLFINSLPVFYNSPSQPLFKHFFDIDAVSAHSSFPALPKVDILYAAREFDGRLLLNAQANGAKGVVIAGTGNGGIPNGQEEVAEALEKGLQVVVGTRTPFGPSSPAREPTYAKAGFAHPIQARIMLQLAIASGMGMNETIEMFEGGFRRAIGQPWEPET
;
A
#
# COMPACT_ATOMS: atom_id res chain seq x y z
N MET A 1 34.04 -53.84 7.03
CA MET A 1 33.91 -54.48 5.71
C MET A 1 32.73 -53.77 5.06
N ILE A 2 32.89 -52.77 4.20
CA ILE A 2 33.70 -52.67 2.99
C ILE A 2 34.43 -51.31 2.96
N MET A 3 35.72 -51.34 2.57
CA MET A 3 36.45 -50.16 2.09
C MET A 3 36.04 -49.88 0.64
N GLU A 4 35.66 -48.65 0.33
CA GLU A 4 35.89 -47.98 -0.96
C GLU A 4 36.20 -46.52 -0.63
N GLY A 5 37.31 -45.91 -1.03
CA GLY A 5 38.01 -46.08 -2.29
C GLY A 5 37.65 -44.91 -3.19
N SER A 6 38.53 -43.91 -3.22
CA SER A 6 38.51 -42.73 -4.10
C SER A 6 37.99 -43.00 -5.52
N THR A 7 36.94 -42.29 -5.94
CA THR A 7 36.75 -41.79 -7.33
C THR A 7 35.53 -40.85 -7.40
N SER A 8 35.75 -39.53 -7.50
CA SER A 8 34.80 -38.63 -8.18
C SER A 8 35.46 -37.34 -8.69
N GLY A 9 36.68 -37.45 -9.23
CA GLY A 9 37.14 -36.49 -10.23
C GLY A 9 36.58 -36.94 -11.59
N ASN A 10 35.72 -36.13 -12.23
CA ASN A 10 35.08 -36.32 -13.55
C ASN A 10 33.67 -36.95 -13.61
N ALA A 11 32.81 -36.74 -12.61
CA ALA A 11 31.37 -36.81 -12.88
C ALA A 11 30.92 -35.45 -13.47
N PRO A 12 30.17 -35.39 -14.60
CA PRO A 12 29.73 -34.13 -15.20
C PRO A 12 28.69 -33.38 -14.33
N SER A 13 28.15 -34.03 -13.28
CA SER A 13 27.20 -33.47 -12.35
C SER A 13 27.28 -34.16 -10.99
N LEU A 14 26.93 -33.45 -9.92
CA LEU A 14 26.71 -34.02 -8.58
C LEU A 14 25.45 -34.92 -8.61
N PRO A 15 25.56 -36.24 -8.34
CA PRO A 15 24.39 -37.11 -8.30
C PRO A 15 23.53 -36.77 -7.09
N TYR A 16 22.23 -36.55 -7.31
CA TYR A 16 21.26 -36.34 -6.24
C TYR A 16 21.20 -37.56 -5.32
N ARG A 17 21.35 -37.34 -4.02
CA ARG A 17 21.11 -38.32 -2.97
C ARG A 17 20.20 -37.69 -1.93
N GLU A 18 19.12 -38.36 -1.60
CA GLU A 18 18.22 -37.90 -0.54
C GLU A 18 18.98 -37.85 0.80
N PRO A 19 18.92 -36.73 1.54
CA PRO A 19 19.56 -36.62 2.85
C PRO A 19 18.83 -37.50 3.88
N ASP A 20 19.59 -38.05 4.83
CA ASP A 20 19.04 -38.86 5.92
C ASP A 20 18.11 -38.03 6.82
N ILE A 21 17.12 -38.68 7.44
CA ILE A 21 16.10 -38.03 8.27
C ILE A 21 16.73 -37.27 9.45
N ILE A 22 17.84 -37.78 10.01
CA ILE A 22 18.58 -37.09 11.07
C ILE A 22 19.12 -35.76 10.57
N THR A 23 19.68 -35.74 9.36
CA THR A 23 20.22 -34.52 8.73
C THR A 23 19.11 -33.49 8.50
N ILE A 24 17.96 -33.94 7.99
CA ILE A 24 16.79 -33.08 7.76
C ILE A 24 16.30 -32.48 9.07
N LEU A 25 16.13 -33.27 10.13
CA LEU A 25 15.65 -32.81 11.42
C LEU A 25 16.63 -31.83 12.10
N VAL A 26 17.94 -32.09 12.01
CA VAL A 26 18.96 -31.19 12.55
C VAL A 26 18.94 -29.84 11.81
N GLN A 27 18.89 -29.85 10.48
CA GLN A 27 18.85 -28.61 9.69
C GLN A 27 17.53 -27.85 9.87
N ALA A 28 16.40 -28.55 9.90
CA ALA A 28 15.09 -27.93 10.12
C ALA A 28 14.97 -27.33 11.52
N SER A 29 15.42 -28.05 12.56
CA SER A 29 15.43 -27.52 13.94
C SER A 29 16.35 -26.32 14.08
N PHE A 30 17.53 -26.34 13.44
CA PHE A 30 18.45 -25.20 13.40
C PHE A 30 17.77 -23.95 12.81
N LEU A 31 17.17 -24.06 11.63
CA LEU A 31 16.50 -22.94 10.96
C LEU A 31 15.26 -22.43 11.71
N LEU A 32 14.45 -23.34 12.27
CA LEU A 32 13.28 -22.97 13.06
C LEU A 32 13.67 -22.26 14.35
N LEU A 33 14.66 -22.79 15.08
CA LEU A 33 15.11 -22.19 16.33
C LEU A 33 15.80 -20.84 16.11
N LEU A 34 16.54 -20.67 15.02
CA LEU A 34 17.07 -19.36 14.64
C LEU A 34 15.97 -18.30 14.54
N ASN A 35 14.84 -18.64 13.90
CA ASN A 35 13.72 -17.70 13.73
C ASN A 35 12.93 -17.48 15.02
N ILE A 36 12.62 -18.54 15.76
CA ILE A 36 11.85 -18.47 17.01
C ILE A 36 12.63 -17.65 18.04
N ILE A 37 13.90 -17.99 18.26
CA ILE A 37 14.73 -17.31 19.27
C ILE A 37 14.96 -15.86 18.88
N ASN A 38 15.20 -15.58 17.59
CA ASN A 38 15.28 -14.20 17.10
C ASN A 38 14.00 -13.42 17.46
N SER A 39 12.83 -13.93 17.10
CA SER A 39 11.56 -13.25 17.32
C SER A 39 11.23 -13.06 18.81
N VAL A 40 11.56 -14.03 19.67
CA VAL A 40 11.39 -13.93 21.12
C VAL A 40 12.32 -12.89 21.73
N LEU A 41 13.63 -12.96 21.42
CA LEU A 41 14.60 -12.04 22.01
C LEU A 41 14.48 -10.62 21.46
N ASP A 42 14.04 -10.46 20.22
CA ASP A 42 13.76 -9.14 19.67
C ASP A 42 12.57 -8.49 20.40
N ARG A 43 11.54 -9.27 20.71
CA ARG A 43 10.37 -8.79 21.46
C ARG A 43 10.66 -8.48 22.93
N VAL A 44 11.57 -9.22 23.57
CA VAL A 44 11.86 -9.09 25.02
C VAL A 44 13.02 -8.14 25.30
N LEU A 45 14.10 -8.24 24.51
CA LEU A 45 15.38 -7.57 24.76
C LEU A 45 15.80 -6.63 23.62
N TYR A 46 15.01 -6.51 22.53
CA TYR A 46 15.36 -5.73 21.33
C TYR A 46 16.73 -6.13 20.74
N CYS A 47 17.10 -7.40 20.91
CA CYS A 47 18.41 -7.93 20.53
C CYS A 47 18.27 -9.36 19.97
N GLY A 48 17.43 -9.53 18.95
CA GLY A 48 17.20 -10.83 18.31
C GLY A 48 18.46 -11.52 17.78
N LEU A 49 19.40 -10.72 17.25
CA LEU A 49 20.67 -11.19 16.66
C LEU A 49 21.56 -11.96 17.65
N LEU A 50 21.56 -11.58 18.93
CA LEU A 50 22.32 -12.30 19.96
C LEU A 50 21.83 -13.75 20.10
N GLY A 51 20.52 -13.96 19.97
CA GLY A 51 19.91 -15.29 19.98
C GLY A 51 20.38 -16.17 18.84
N GLN A 52 20.46 -15.60 17.63
CA GLN A 52 20.92 -16.32 16.45
C GLN A 52 22.39 -16.74 16.57
N VAL A 53 23.25 -15.87 17.12
CA VAL A 53 24.66 -16.19 17.39
C VAL A 53 24.78 -17.34 18.40
N LEU A 54 24.01 -17.30 19.50
CA LEU A 54 24.03 -18.35 20.52
C LEU A 54 23.56 -19.70 19.95
N VAL A 55 22.53 -19.70 19.11
CA VAL A 55 22.07 -20.92 18.41
C VAL A 55 23.14 -21.44 17.47
N GLY A 56 23.80 -20.56 16.71
CA GLY A 56 24.95 -20.91 15.86
C GLY A 56 26.07 -21.60 16.63
N ILE A 57 26.46 -21.03 17.78
CA ILE A 57 27.49 -21.61 18.67
C ILE A 57 27.02 -22.97 19.23
N ALA A 58 25.75 -23.07 19.62
CA ALA A 58 25.20 -24.30 20.20
C ALA A 58 25.13 -25.45 19.20
N TRP A 59 24.72 -25.20 17.95
CA TRP A 59 24.58 -26.23 16.89
C TRP A 59 25.90 -26.55 16.17
N GLY A 60 26.76 -25.56 16.03
CA GLY A 60 28.04 -25.70 15.32
C GLY A 60 29.23 -25.93 16.25
N THR A 61 30.43 -25.62 15.74
CA THR A 61 31.69 -25.65 16.50
C THR A 61 31.91 -24.30 17.23
N PRO A 62 32.22 -24.27 18.56
CA PRO A 62 32.69 -25.37 19.41
C PRO A 62 31.61 -26.10 20.22
N GLY A 63 30.32 -25.83 20.01
CA GLY A 63 29.22 -26.42 20.78
C GLY A 63 28.97 -27.90 20.50
N THR A 64 27.74 -28.26 20.17
CA THR A 64 27.32 -29.67 20.04
C THR A 64 27.80 -30.33 18.75
N LYS A 65 28.23 -29.56 17.74
CA LYS A 65 28.68 -30.06 16.42
C LYS A 65 27.62 -30.95 15.75
N LEU A 66 26.34 -30.59 15.92
CA LEU A 66 25.23 -31.27 15.25
C LEU A 66 25.22 -31.00 13.75
N LEU A 67 25.69 -29.82 13.34
CA LEU A 67 25.90 -29.50 11.93
C LEU A 67 27.17 -30.18 11.43
N SER A 68 27.08 -30.81 10.25
CA SER A 68 28.27 -31.34 9.58
C SER A 68 29.22 -30.21 9.19
N THR A 69 30.53 -30.46 9.15
CA THR A 69 31.52 -29.45 8.74
C THR A 69 31.23 -28.87 7.36
N THR A 70 30.77 -29.69 6.40
CA THR A 70 30.34 -29.22 5.07
C THR A 70 29.12 -28.29 5.13
N THR A 71 28.21 -28.51 6.07
CA THR A 71 27.05 -27.63 6.30
C THR A 71 27.49 -26.34 6.98
N GLU A 72 28.37 -26.41 7.97
CA GLU A 72 28.96 -25.23 8.62
C GLU A 72 29.67 -24.34 7.58
N GLU A 73 30.51 -24.92 6.73
CA GLU A 73 31.21 -24.20 5.66
C GLU A 73 30.23 -23.53 4.68
N ALA A 74 29.17 -24.22 4.25
CA ALA A 74 28.16 -23.66 3.37
C ALA A 74 27.40 -22.49 4.03
N ILE A 75 27.01 -22.65 5.30
CA ILE A 75 26.34 -21.59 6.07
C ILE A 75 27.28 -20.39 6.24
N VAL A 76 28.56 -20.61 6.51
CA VAL A 76 29.56 -19.53 6.61
C VAL A 76 29.72 -18.80 5.28
N GLN A 77 29.77 -19.51 4.15
CA GLN A 77 29.86 -18.89 2.82
C GLN A 77 28.61 -18.05 2.49
N LEU A 78 27.41 -18.58 2.73
CA LEU A 78 26.16 -17.83 2.54
C LEU A 78 26.05 -16.65 3.51
N GLY A 79 26.44 -16.85 4.77
CA GLY A 79 26.48 -15.80 5.79
C GLY A 79 27.46 -14.70 5.44
N TYR A 80 28.61 -15.03 4.86
CA TYR A 80 29.59 -14.04 4.40
C TYR A 80 29.07 -13.22 3.22
N LEU A 81 28.28 -13.82 2.32
CA LEU A 81 27.56 -13.07 1.28
C LEU A 81 26.53 -12.11 1.90
N GLY A 82 25.75 -12.58 2.88
CA GLY A 82 24.84 -11.72 3.65
C GLY A 82 25.55 -10.57 4.35
N LEU A 83 26.73 -10.82 4.91
CA LEU A 83 27.56 -9.80 5.55
C LEU A 83 28.08 -8.76 4.54
N ILE A 84 28.49 -9.17 3.34
CA ILE A 84 28.84 -8.25 2.24
C ILE A 84 27.66 -7.33 1.91
N LEU A 85 26.44 -7.89 1.82
CA LEU A 85 25.24 -7.11 1.51
C LEU A 85 24.84 -6.16 2.63
N LEU A 86 24.93 -6.59 3.89
CA LEU A 86 24.66 -5.76 5.06
C LEU A 86 25.63 -4.56 5.14
N VAL A 87 26.92 -4.82 4.91
CA VAL A 87 27.94 -3.75 4.91
C VAL A 87 27.77 -2.82 3.71
N PHE A 88 27.37 -3.35 2.56
CA PHE A 88 27.01 -2.55 1.38
C PHE A 88 25.79 -1.65 1.64
N GLU A 89 24.75 -2.18 2.30
CA GLU A 89 23.58 -1.42 2.75
C GLU A 89 23.95 -0.29 3.73
N GLY A 90 24.88 -0.56 4.66
CA GLY A 90 25.47 0.47 5.52
C GLY A 90 26.18 1.57 4.72
N GLY A 91 26.88 1.20 3.65
CA GLY A 91 27.47 2.15 2.71
C GLY A 91 26.41 3.00 1.98
N LEU A 92 25.34 2.39 1.50
CA LEU A 92 24.22 3.10 0.85
C LEU A 92 23.51 4.06 1.79
N SER A 93 23.42 3.72 3.07
CA SER A 93 22.79 4.55 4.12
C SER A 93 23.70 5.69 4.61
N THR A 94 24.96 5.74 4.17
CA THR A 94 25.92 6.77 4.58
C THR A 94 25.54 8.11 3.96
N SER A 95 25.26 9.12 4.79
CA SER A 95 25.00 10.50 4.32
C SER A 95 26.27 11.36 4.34
N PHE A 96 26.75 11.75 3.16
CA PHE A 96 28.01 12.49 3.01
C PHE A 96 27.98 13.89 3.64
N GLN A 97 26.82 14.56 3.63
CA GLN A 97 26.66 15.87 4.24
C GLN A 97 26.82 15.78 5.77
N SER A 98 26.18 14.78 6.38
CA SER A 98 26.23 14.54 7.82
C SER A 98 27.61 14.08 8.30
N LEU A 99 28.28 13.23 7.51
CA LEU A 99 29.65 12.78 7.77
C LEU A 99 30.63 13.95 7.75
N LYS A 100 30.56 14.84 6.75
CA LYS A 100 31.41 16.05 6.68
C LYS A 100 31.18 16.98 7.87
N ALA A 101 29.93 17.16 8.29
CA ALA A 101 29.57 18.08 9.38
C ALA A 101 30.07 17.61 10.76
N ASN A 102 30.23 16.30 10.97
CA ASN A 102 30.58 15.72 12.27
C ASN A 102 31.89 14.92 12.26
N LEU A 103 32.69 15.00 11.20
CA LEU A 103 33.85 14.14 10.95
C LEU A 103 34.82 14.07 12.14
N LEU A 104 35.16 15.21 12.75
CA LEU A 104 36.08 15.26 13.89
C LEU A 104 35.51 14.56 15.13
N LEU A 105 34.23 14.76 15.42
CA LEU A 105 33.57 14.18 16.59
C LEU A 105 33.39 12.66 16.40
N SER A 106 32.88 12.23 15.24
CA SER A 106 32.76 10.80 14.90
C SER A 106 34.11 10.10 14.85
N SER A 107 35.17 10.77 14.38
CA SER A 107 36.53 10.23 14.44
C SER A 107 37.07 10.08 15.85
N GLY A 108 36.76 11.03 16.73
CA GLY A 108 37.09 10.92 18.16
C GLY A 108 36.40 9.72 18.80
N VAL A 109 35.09 9.58 18.58
CA VAL A 109 34.30 8.45 19.11
C VAL A 109 34.85 7.12 18.59
N ALA A 110 35.07 7.01 17.28
CA ALA A 110 35.63 5.82 16.65
C ALA A 110 37.01 5.44 17.22
N LEU A 111 37.94 6.40 17.24
CA LEU A 111 39.29 6.17 17.77
C LEU A 111 39.26 5.73 19.24
N THR A 112 38.38 6.30 20.06
CA THR A 112 38.22 5.85 21.45
C THR A 112 37.59 4.46 21.54
N GLY A 113 36.62 4.14 20.67
CA GLY A 113 35.98 2.83 20.56
C GLY A 113 36.95 1.71 20.19
N ILE A 114 38.02 2.02 19.46
CA ILE A 114 39.08 1.06 19.10
C ILE A 114 40.22 1.03 20.14
N ALA A 115 40.74 2.22 20.51
CA ALA A 115 41.95 2.30 21.32
C ALA A 115 41.72 1.81 22.76
N ILE A 116 40.54 2.06 23.33
CA ILE A 116 40.24 1.70 24.72
C ILE A 116 40.12 0.17 24.88
N PRO A 117 39.31 -0.57 24.09
CA PRO A 117 39.22 -2.03 24.22
C PRO A 117 40.56 -2.72 23.92
N ILE A 118 41.30 -2.26 22.91
CA ILE A 118 42.65 -2.78 22.65
C ILE A 118 43.56 -2.52 23.85
N GLY A 119 43.64 -1.29 24.36
CA GLY A 119 44.48 -0.97 25.51
C GLY A 119 44.12 -1.79 26.76
N LEU A 120 42.83 -1.92 27.06
CA LEU A 120 42.34 -2.70 28.19
C LEU A 120 42.61 -4.21 28.03
N SER A 121 42.55 -4.75 26.81
CA SER A 121 42.81 -6.17 26.56
C SER A 121 44.23 -6.62 26.95
N TYR A 122 45.21 -5.71 26.97
CA TYR A 122 46.57 -6.02 27.42
C TYR A 122 46.66 -6.29 28.92
N THR A 123 45.65 -5.91 29.71
CA THR A 123 45.57 -6.32 31.14
C THR A 123 45.39 -7.83 31.30
N LEU A 124 44.90 -8.54 30.27
CA LEU A 124 44.76 -10.00 30.25
C LEU A 124 46.11 -10.73 30.32
N GLN A 125 47.22 -10.07 29.94
CA GLN A 125 48.57 -10.66 30.07
C GLN A 125 48.93 -10.88 31.54
N GLY A 126 48.49 -9.97 32.43
CA GLY A 126 48.74 -10.07 33.87
C GLY A 126 47.74 -10.98 34.60
N LEU A 127 46.50 -11.08 34.11
CA LEU A 127 45.44 -11.83 34.77
C LEU A 127 45.32 -13.30 34.34
N LEU A 128 45.60 -13.59 33.07
CA LEU A 128 45.36 -14.91 32.46
C LEU A 128 46.62 -15.49 31.77
N HIS A 129 47.79 -14.87 31.95
CA HIS A 129 49.04 -15.22 31.25
C HIS A 129 48.87 -15.28 29.72
N ALA A 130 47.98 -14.45 29.15
CA ALA A 130 47.77 -14.37 27.72
C ALA A 130 49.01 -13.82 27.00
N THR A 131 49.29 -14.32 25.79
CA THR A 131 50.34 -13.76 24.93
C THR A 131 49.94 -12.37 24.41
N PRO A 132 50.89 -11.51 24.01
CA PRO A 132 50.57 -10.22 23.40
C PRO A 132 49.66 -10.31 22.18
N LEU A 133 49.78 -11.39 21.40
CA LEU A 133 48.91 -11.64 20.25
C LEU A 133 47.49 -12.02 20.68
N GLN A 134 47.33 -12.84 21.73
CA GLN A 134 46.01 -13.20 22.27
C GLN A 134 45.31 -12.00 22.91
N ALA A 135 46.05 -11.16 23.64
CA ALA A 135 45.54 -9.91 24.19
C ALA A 135 45.07 -8.98 23.06
N PHE A 136 45.93 -8.74 22.06
CA PHE A 136 45.58 -7.94 20.89
C PHE A 136 44.36 -8.50 20.13
N ALA A 137 44.29 -9.82 19.94
CA ALA A 137 43.17 -10.47 19.28
C ALA A 137 41.85 -10.33 20.07
N ALA A 138 41.91 -10.45 21.40
CA ALA A 138 40.76 -10.22 22.27
C ALA A 138 40.29 -8.75 22.21
N GLY A 139 41.22 -7.79 22.25
CA GLY A 139 40.92 -6.38 22.11
C GLY A 139 40.29 -6.03 20.77
N ALA A 140 40.87 -6.52 19.67
CA ALA A 140 40.33 -6.32 18.34
C ALA A 140 38.95 -6.96 18.13
N ALA A 141 38.69 -8.14 18.72
CA ALA A 141 37.38 -8.77 18.70
C ALA A 141 36.32 -7.92 19.42
N LEU A 142 36.69 -7.25 20.51
CA LEU A 142 35.80 -6.34 21.25
C LEU A 142 35.60 -4.98 20.57
N CYS A 143 36.46 -4.61 19.62
CA CYS A 143 36.31 -3.38 18.83
C CYS A 143 35.28 -3.53 17.69
N SER A 144 34.96 -4.77 17.29
CA SER A 144 34.02 -5.00 16.19
C SER A 144 32.60 -4.72 16.67
N THR A 145 32.05 -3.57 16.26
CA THR A 145 30.65 -3.23 16.50
C THR A 145 29.73 -3.93 15.50
N SER A 146 28.45 -4.06 15.86
CA SER A 146 27.42 -4.46 14.89
C SER A 146 26.69 -3.21 14.44
N LEU A 147 27.05 -2.72 13.26
CA LEU A 147 26.29 -1.71 12.53
C LEU A 147 24.81 -2.12 12.40
N GLY A 148 24.53 -3.42 12.25
CA GLY A 148 23.17 -3.97 12.19
C GLY A 148 22.35 -3.70 13.47
N THR A 149 22.89 -3.94 14.66
CA THR A 149 22.15 -3.68 15.91
C THR A 149 21.99 -2.20 16.19
N THR A 150 23.01 -1.39 15.85
CA THR A 150 22.97 0.06 16.03
C THR A 150 21.87 0.68 15.14
N PHE A 151 21.75 0.25 13.89
CA PHE A 151 20.67 0.68 13.00
C PHE A 151 19.31 0.19 13.45
N THR A 152 19.16 -1.07 13.87
CA THR A 152 17.87 -1.58 14.38
C THR A 152 17.39 -0.82 15.62
N VAL A 153 18.29 -0.50 16.55
CA VAL A 153 17.96 0.24 17.78
C VAL A 153 17.65 1.72 17.48
N LEU A 154 18.45 2.38 16.63
CA LEU A 154 18.22 3.79 16.27
C LEU A 154 16.99 3.99 15.39
N ALA A 155 16.69 3.03 14.50
CA ALA A 155 15.50 3.04 13.66
C ALA A 155 14.23 2.81 14.49
N SER A 156 14.24 1.86 15.43
CA SER A 156 13.09 1.60 16.32
C SER A 156 12.84 2.73 17.33
N SER A 157 13.87 3.52 17.66
CA SER A 157 13.77 4.65 18.58
C SER A 157 13.43 6.00 17.92
N GLY A 158 13.37 6.07 16.58
CA GLY A 158 13.15 7.32 15.84
C GLY A 158 14.29 8.34 15.94
N LEU A 159 15.46 7.94 16.43
CA LEU A 159 16.60 8.82 16.72
C LEU A 159 17.66 8.83 15.61
N SER A 160 17.47 8.09 14.52
CA SER A 160 18.44 7.94 13.42
C SER A 160 18.84 9.28 12.78
N ALA A 161 17.90 10.22 12.65
CA ALA A 161 18.13 11.55 12.10
C ALA A 161 18.65 12.58 13.13
N SER A 162 18.70 12.23 14.42
CA SER A 162 19.21 13.14 15.46
C SER A 162 20.72 13.33 15.34
N ARG A 163 21.27 14.43 15.88
CA ARG A 163 22.72 14.65 15.94
C ARG A 163 23.46 13.48 16.62
N LEU A 164 22.85 12.90 17.67
CA LEU A 164 23.38 11.72 18.36
C LEU A 164 23.37 10.50 17.44
N GLY A 165 22.24 10.25 16.75
CA GLY A 165 22.11 9.16 15.78
C GLY A 165 23.11 9.27 14.63
N VAL A 166 23.28 10.47 14.06
CA VAL A 166 24.26 10.75 13.00
C VAL A 166 25.70 10.49 13.47
N VAL A 167 26.06 10.94 14.67
CA VAL A 167 27.41 10.75 15.21
C VAL A 167 27.68 9.28 15.52
N LEU A 168 26.72 8.57 16.13
CA LEU A 168 26.83 7.15 16.47
C LEU A 168 26.90 6.27 15.23
N THR A 169 26.06 6.51 14.22
CA THR A 169 26.07 5.76 12.96
C THR A 169 27.36 6.01 12.18
N SER A 170 27.82 7.26 12.11
CA SER A 170 29.09 7.61 11.44
C SER A 170 30.31 7.03 12.16
N ALA A 171 30.30 6.97 13.49
CA ALA A 171 31.38 6.35 14.27
C ALA A 171 31.37 4.81 14.13
N ALA A 172 30.20 4.17 14.25
CA ALA A 172 30.05 2.72 14.07
C ALA A 172 30.50 2.26 12.68
N MET A 173 30.16 3.02 11.63
CA MET A 173 30.63 2.75 10.28
C MET A 173 32.15 2.83 10.15
N MET A 174 32.81 3.77 10.84
CA MET A 174 34.26 3.94 10.76
C MET A 174 35.02 2.92 11.62
N ASP A 175 34.45 2.48 12.73
CA ASP A 175 35.01 1.42 13.58
C ASP A 175 34.95 0.04 12.91
N ASP A 176 33.86 -0.28 12.21
CA ASP A 176 33.73 -1.51 11.44
C ASP A 176 34.81 -1.61 10.34
N VAL A 177 35.15 -0.50 9.67
CA VAL A 177 36.27 -0.44 8.70
C VAL A 177 37.59 -0.87 9.35
N VAL A 178 37.90 -0.33 10.52
CA VAL A 178 39.16 -0.65 11.22
C VAL A 178 39.13 -2.07 11.79
N GLY A 179 38.01 -2.49 12.38
CA GLY A 179 37.81 -3.85 12.89
C GLY A 179 38.00 -4.91 11.81
N LEU A 180 37.47 -4.67 10.61
CA LEU A 180 37.63 -5.54 9.45
C LEU A 180 39.07 -5.64 8.94
N VAL A 181 39.83 -4.54 9.01
CA VAL A 181 41.28 -4.56 8.74
C VAL A 181 42.03 -5.34 9.82
N MET A 182 41.63 -5.20 11.10
CA MET A 182 42.24 -5.91 12.22
C MET A 182 42.02 -7.42 12.18
N VAL A 183 40.84 -7.91 11.77
CA VAL A 183 40.58 -9.35 11.58
C VAL A 183 41.55 -9.95 10.56
N GLN A 184 41.81 -9.27 9.45
CA GLN A 184 42.77 -9.72 8.44
C GLN A 184 44.21 -9.74 9.00
N VAL A 185 44.59 -8.71 9.76
CA VAL A 185 45.90 -8.64 10.42
C VAL A 185 46.07 -9.80 11.41
N ILE A 186 45.05 -10.12 12.22
CA ILE A 186 45.08 -11.24 13.18
C ILE A 186 45.17 -12.59 12.48
N SER A 187 44.36 -12.81 11.44
CA SER A 187 44.37 -14.05 10.66
C SER A 187 45.75 -14.31 10.04
N ASN A 188 46.41 -13.26 9.55
CA ASN A 188 47.75 -13.33 8.99
C ASN A 188 48.86 -13.49 10.04
N LEU A 189 48.71 -12.90 11.23
CA LEU A 189 49.65 -13.03 12.35
C LEU A 189 49.67 -14.45 12.95
N GLY A 190 48.58 -15.21 12.81
CA GLY A 190 48.51 -16.62 13.23
C GLY A 190 49.21 -17.61 12.31
N GLY A 191 49.73 -17.16 11.15
CA GLY A 191 50.46 -17.99 10.20
C GLY A 191 51.94 -18.20 10.57
N THR A 192 52.57 -19.25 10.05
CA THR A 192 53.95 -19.66 10.39
C THR A 192 55.05 -18.77 9.79
N ASN A 193 54.74 -17.87 8.85
CA ASN A 193 55.71 -17.01 8.16
C ASN A 193 55.45 -15.52 8.44
N PHE A 194 56.19 -14.96 9.39
CA PHE A 194 56.08 -13.56 9.80
C PHE A 194 56.86 -12.64 8.83
N SER A 195 56.16 -12.02 7.88
CA SER A 195 56.73 -10.98 7.01
C SER A 195 55.98 -9.67 7.24
N TRP A 196 56.70 -8.59 7.52
CA TRP A 196 56.12 -7.25 7.74
C TRP A 196 55.22 -6.81 6.58
N VAL A 197 55.52 -7.31 5.36
CA VAL A 197 54.75 -7.03 4.14
C VAL A 197 53.32 -7.57 4.27
N VAL A 198 53.10 -8.66 5.00
CA VAL A 198 51.78 -9.31 5.15
C VAL A 198 50.84 -8.49 6.04
N ILE A 199 51.39 -7.67 6.96
CA ILE A 199 50.61 -6.81 7.86
C ILE A 199 50.42 -5.42 7.26
N VAL A 200 51.48 -4.88 6.66
CA VAL A 200 51.48 -3.50 6.13
C VAL A 200 50.73 -3.39 4.81
N ARG A 201 50.78 -4.42 3.95
CA ARG A 201 50.11 -4.41 2.66
C ARG A 201 48.58 -4.24 2.79
N PRO A 202 47.83 -5.02 3.60
CA PRO A 202 46.39 -4.81 3.74
C PRO A 202 46.04 -3.40 4.22
N VAL A 203 46.77 -2.86 5.18
CA VAL A 203 46.55 -1.50 5.73
C VAL A 203 46.77 -0.43 4.66
N LEU A 204 47.92 -0.48 3.95
CA LEU A 204 48.23 0.49 2.90
C LEU A 204 47.26 0.39 1.72
N VAL A 205 46.86 -0.83 1.34
CA VAL A 205 45.87 -1.04 0.26
C VAL A 205 44.49 -0.52 0.69
N SER A 206 44.07 -0.72 1.95
CA SER A 206 42.82 -0.12 2.46
C SER A 206 42.86 1.41 2.40
N VAL A 207 43.96 2.03 2.84
CA VAL A 207 44.12 3.50 2.74
C VAL A 207 44.11 3.94 1.27
N ALA A 208 44.76 3.19 0.39
CA ALA A 208 44.75 3.47 -1.04
C ALA A 208 43.31 3.39 -1.61
N PHE A 209 42.52 2.37 -1.26
CA PHE A 209 41.11 2.27 -1.67
C PHE A 209 40.27 3.45 -1.13
N ALA A 210 40.46 3.83 0.14
CA ALA A 210 39.77 4.95 0.78
C ALA A 210 40.06 6.30 0.09
N LEU A 211 41.20 6.44 -0.58
CA LEU A 211 41.58 7.67 -1.29
C LEU A 211 41.28 7.60 -2.79
N VAL A 212 41.65 6.49 -3.44
CA VAL A 212 41.56 6.32 -4.89
C VAL A 212 40.11 6.24 -5.35
N VAL A 213 39.23 5.55 -4.62
CA VAL A 213 37.83 5.41 -5.05
C VAL A 213 37.08 6.75 -5.02
N PRO A 214 37.15 7.58 -3.95
CA PRO A 214 36.56 8.92 -3.98
C PRO A 214 37.16 9.82 -5.06
N VAL A 215 38.46 9.74 -5.33
CA VAL A 215 39.12 10.46 -6.43
C VAL A 215 38.57 9.98 -7.78
N ALA A 216 38.41 8.68 -7.99
CA ALA A 216 37.79 8.13 -9.19
C ALA A 216 36.32 8.59 -9.33
N CYS A 217 35.55 8.66 -8.25
CA CYS A 217 34.19 9.19 -8.25
C CYS A 217 34.16 10.66 -8.74
N LEU A 218 35.08 11.49 -8.25
CA LEU A 218 35.18 12.90 -8.64
C LEU A 218 35.68 13.14 -10.07
N PHE A 219 36.69 12.40 -10.50
CA PHE A 219 37.40 12.66 -11.77
C PHE A 219 37.00 11.72 -12.92
N ILE A 220 36.30 10.63 -12.64
CA ILE A 220 35.86 9.66 -13.64
C ILE A 220 34.33 9.59 -13.64
N ALA A 221 33.69 9.22 -12.52
CA ALA A 221 32.24 8.99 -12.49
C ALA A 221 31.45 10.28 -12.77
N LYS A 222 31.72 11.38 -12.04
CA LYS A 222 31.06 12.67 -12.24
C LYS A 222 31.15 13.21 -13.68
N PRO A 223 32.32 13.33 -14.33
CA PRO A 223 32.37 13.83 -15.70
C PRO A 223 31.72 12.87 -16.71
N ILE A 224 31.78 11.55 -16.49
CA ILE A 224 31.06 10.58 -17.34
C ILE A 224 29.55 10.78 -17.21
N THR A 225 29.01 10.85 -15.99
CA THR A 225 27.59 11.09 -15.74
C THR A 225 27.13 12.41 -16.36
N LEU A 226 27.89 13.49 -16.20
CA LEU A 226 27.56 14.78 -16.82
C LEU A 226 27.61 14.75 -18.35
N ARG A 227 28.56 14.01 -18.95
CA ARG A 227 28.62 13.82 -20.40
C ARG A 227 27.44 13.01 -20.91
N ILE A 228 27.08 11.93 -20.21
CA ILE A 228 25.91 11.09 -20.54
C ILE A 228 24.63 11.92 -20.41
N ASN A 229 24.50 12.73 -19.36
CA ASN A 229 23.35 13.61 -19.18
C ASN A 229 23.25 14.65 -20.30
N ARG A 230 24.34 15.35 -20.65
CA ARG A 230 24.36 16.28 -21.79
C ARG A 230 24.02 15.58 -23.11
N TYR A 231 24.50 14.35 -23.31
CA TYR A 231 24.21 13.57 -24.51
C TYR A 231 22.73 13.16 -24.57
N ARG A 232 22.14 12.75 -23.45
CA ARG A 232 20.70 12.45 -23.31
C ARG A 232 19.81 13.68 -23.52
N GLU A 233 20.25 14.86 -23.07
CA GLU A 233 19.58 16.13 -23.34
C GLU A 233 19.64 16.52 -24.83
N ALA A 234 20.81 16.34 -25.48
CA ALA A 234 21.02 16.70 -26.87
C ALA A 234 20.41 15.70 -27.87
N HIS A 235 20.35 14.41 -27.52
CA HIS A 235 19.81 13.33 -28.34
C HIS A 235 18.75 12.58 -27.54
N ARG A 236 17.50 13.06 -27.59
CA ARG A 236 16.34 12.42 -26.95
C ARG A 236 15.94 11.13 -27.68
N ASN A 237 16.85 10.15 -27.68
CA ASN A 237 16.63 8.82 -28.22
C ASN A 237 15.86 7.98 -27.19
N LYS A 238 14.64 7.57 -27.53
CA LYS A 238 13.71 6.84 -26.65
C LYS A 238 14.30 5.54 -26.10
N ASP A 239 15.17 4.87 -26.86
CA ASP A 239 15.69 3.55 -26.49
C ASP A 239 16.77 3.61 -25.40
N MET A 240 17.72 4.55 -25.52
CA MET A 240 18.80 4.70 -24.54
C MET A 240 18.31 5.35 -23.25
N ASP A 241 17.39 6.32 -23.35
CA ASP A 241 16.76 6.94 -22.19
C ASP A 241 15.89 5.93 -21.43
N GLY A 242 15.08 5.15 -22.17
CA GLY A 242 14.27 4.07 -21.62
C GLY A 242 15.08 2.88 -21.06
N LEU A 243 16.32 2.66 -21.53
CA LEU A 243 17.21 1.67 -20.94
C LEU A 243 17.85 2.17 -19.64
N LEU A 244 18.31 3.43 -19.61
CA LEU A 244 18.99 4.01 -18.44
C LEU A 244 18.03 4.41 -17.32
N SER A 245 16.74 4.58 -17.60
CA SER A 245 15.70 4.90 -16.60
C SER A 245 15.09 3.66 -15.92
N LYS A 246 15.45 2.45 -16.34
CA LYS A 246 14.92 1.20 -15.78
C LYS A 246 15.55 0.87 -14.42
N PRO A 247 14.76 0.47 -13.41
CA PRO A 247 15.31 0.06 -12.12
C PRO A 247 16.24 -1.15 -12.24
N GLN A 248 16.02 -2.03 -13.22
CA GLN A 248 16.91 -3.17 -13.49
C GLN A 248 18.31 -2.72 -13.93
N THR A 249 18.42 -1.62 -14.66
CA THR A 249 19.71 -1.08 -15.12
C THR A 249 20.49 -0.48 -13.95
N ALA A 250 19.82 0.27 -13.07
CA ALA A 250 20.43 0.75 -11.83
C ALA A 250 20.90 -0.40 -10.94
N PHE A 251 20.04 -1.41 -10.72
CA PHE A 251 20.39 -2.61 -9.97
C PHE A 251 21.62 -3.33 -10.55
N LEU A 252 21.67 -3.51 -11.87
CA LEU A 252 22.80 -4.15 -12.54
C LEU A 252 24.09 -3.33 -12.39
N LEU A 253 24.04 -2.01 -12.58
CA LEU A 253 25.21 -1.15 -12.44
C LEU A 253 25.74 -1.11 -10.99
N HIS A 254 24.85 -1.00 -10.01
CA HIS A 254 25.21 -1.02 -8.59
C HIS A 254 25.82 -2.37 -8.18
N THR A 255 25.23 -3.47 -8.66
CA THR A 255 25.74 -4.82 -8.41
C THR A 255 27.11 -5.03 -9.07
N LEU A 256 27.30 -4.56 -10.31
CA LEU A 256 28.59 -4.63 -11.00
C LEU A 256 29.67 -3.83 -10.27
N LEU A 257 29.34 -2.65 -9.75
CA LEU A 257 30.27 -1.85 -8.95
C LEU A 257 30.67 -2.58 -7.66
N LEU A 258 29.71 -3.15 -6.94
CA LEU A 258 29.95 -3.96 -5.74
C LEU A 258 30.88 -5.14 -6.04
N VAL A 259 30.53 -5.97 -7.03
CA VAL A 259 31.32 -7.13 -7.43
C VAL A 259 32.73 -6.71 -7.90
N GLY A 260 32.82 -5.63 -8.69
CA GLY A 260 34.09 -5.12 -9.20
C GLY A 260 35.03 -4.64 -8.08
N LEU A 261 34.52 -3.87 -7.11
CA LEU A 261 35.32 -3.40 -5.98
C LEU A 261 35.71 -4.54 -5.03
N VAL A 262 34.79 -5.48 -4.75
CA VAL A 262 35.10 -6.67 -3.94
C VAL A 262 36.18 -7.52 -4.61
N ALA A 263 36.07 -7.78 -5.92
CA ALA A 263 37.09 -8.52 -6.66
C ALA A 263 38.44 -7.79 -6.66
N ALA A 264 38.45 -6.48 -6.92
CA ALA A 264 39.66 -5.67 -6.88
C ALA A 264 40.33 -5.71 -5.49
N ALA A 265 39.53 -5.66 -4.42
CA ALA A 265 40.01 -5.76 -3.06
C ALA A 265 40.61 -7.14 -2.74
N THR A 266 39.96 -8.22 -3.18
CA THR A 266 40.48 -9.58 -3.05
C THR A 266 41.85 -9.71 -3.73
N TYR A 267 42.00 -9.21 -4.97
CA TYR A 267 43.28 -9.26 -5.69
C TYR A 267 44.36 -8.34 -5.09
N ALA A 268 43.97 -7.17 -4.62
CA ALA A 268 44.89 -6.21 -4.01
C ALA A 268 45.37 -6.68 -2.62
N GLY A 269 44.58 -7.51 -1.93
CA GLY A 269 44.89 -8.07 -0.61
C GLY A 269 44.36 -7.21 0.54
N THR A 270 43.21 -6.55 0.35
CA THR A 270 42.47 -5.83 1.41
C THR A 270 41.14 -6.55 1.72
N SER A 271 40.36 -6.02 2.66
CA SER A 271 39.09 -6.60 3.10
C SER A 271 38.00 -6.45 2.05
N ASN A 272 37.35 -7.57 1.71
CA ASN A 272 36.18 -7.61 0.84
C ASN A 272 35.01 -6.80 1.41
N LEU A 273 34.84 -6.85 2.73
CA LEU A 273 33.79 -6.13 3.44
C LEU A 273 34.03 -4.62 3.40
N PHE A 274 35.29 -4.20 3.52
CA PHE A 274 35.65 -2.79 3.35
C PHE A 274 35.35 -2.25 1.94
N ALA A 275 35.64 -3.06 0.92
CA ALA A 275 35.34 -2.71 -0.46
C ALA A 275 33.84 -2.63 -0.74
N ALA A 276 33.05 -3.52 -0.12
CA ALA A 276 31.58 -3.49 -0.18
C ALA A 276 31.02 -2.19 0.43
N TYR A 277 31.54 -1.76 1.58
CA TYR A 277 31.18 -0.48 2.18
C TYR A 277 31.48 0.70 1.24
N ILE A 278 32.70 0.77 0.70
CA ILE A 278 33.10 1.81 -0.24
C ILE A 278 32.22 1.81 -1.50
N ALA A 279 31.80 0.64 -1.99
CA ALA A 279 30.91 0.54 -3.13
C ALA A 279 29.55 1.20 -2.83
N GLY A 280 28.94 0.89 -1.69
CA GLY A 280 27.68 1.49 -1.24
C GLY A 280 27.81 3.00 -1.02
N ALA A 281 28.88 3.42 -0.33
CA ALA A 281 29.15 4.84 -0.10
C ALA A 281 29.39 5.60 -1.42
N SER A 282 30.04 4.99 -2.41
CA SER A 282 30.25 5.61 -3.72
C SER A 282 28.93 5.84 -4.48
N ILE A 283 27.97 4.92 -4.33
CA ILE A 283 26.63 5.06 -4.90
C ILE A 283 25.84 6.15 -4.19
N SER A 284 25.81 6.13 -2.85
CA SER A 284 25.16 7.20 -2.05
C SER A 284 25.72 8.58 -2.39
N TRP A 285 27.04 8.70 -2.57
CA TRP A 285 27.67 9.93 -3.04
C TRP A 285 27.21 10.32 -4.44
N TRP A 286 27.14 9.37 -5.37
CA TRP A 286 26.70 9.60 -6.74
C TRP A 286 25.25 10.07 -6.79
N ASP A 287 24.37 9.50 -5.99
CA ASP A 287 22.96 9.89 -5.90
C ASP A 287 22.76 11.28 -5.28
N SER A 288 23.56 11.63 -4.26
CA SER A 288 23.39 12.87 -3.50
C SER A 288 24.12 14.09 -4.07
N GLU A 289 25.29 13.91 -4.70
CA GLU A 289 26.20 15.01 -5.04
C GLU A 289 26.38 15.22 -6.57
N VAL A 290 25.90 14.28 -7.40
CA VAL A 290 25.97 14.38 -8.87
C VAL A 290 24.58 14.73 -9.44
N PRO A 291 24.45 15.80 -10.26
CA PRO A 291 23.17 16.14 -10.87
C PRO A 291 22.69 15.06 -11.85
N HIS A 292 21.52 14.50 -11.59
CA HIS A 292 20.84 13.54 -12.47
C HIS A 292 19.75 14.22 -13.30
N LEU A 293 19.50 13.73 -14.52
CA LEU A 293 18.40 14.22 -15.33
C LEU A 293 17.07 13.81 -14.72
N VAL A 294 16.24 14.79 -14.38
CA VAL A 294 14.86 14.57 -13.98
C VAL A 294 14.08 14.13 -15.22
N VAL A 295 13.86 12.83 -15.34
CA VAL A 295 12.89 12.31 -16.30
C VAL A 295 11.51 12.82 -15.82
N LYS A 296 10.87 13.70 -16.61
CA LYS A 296 9.45 14.02 -16.42
C LYS A 296 8.66 12.71 -16.53
N GLY A 297 8.36 12.10 -15.40
CA GLY A 297 7.74 10.78 -15.31
C GLY A 297 8.21 9.89 -14.15
N ALA A 298 9.29 10.23 -13.44
CA ALA A 298 9.67 9.56 -12.21
C ALA A 298 9.42 10.48 -11.01
N SER A 299 8.36 10.19 -10.26
CA SER A 299 8.02 10.82 -8.98
C SER A 299 9.17 10.76 -7.98
N SER A 300 9.38 11.83 -7.20
CA SER A 300 10.14 11.74 -5.96
C SER A 300 9.64 12.76 -4.94
N GLU A 301 8.99 12.22 -3.93
CA GLU A 301 9.24 12.62 -2.54
C GLU A 301 10.73 12.72 -2.23
N THR A 302 11.02 13.44 -1.14
CA THR A 302 12.31 13.58 -0.45
C THR A 302 13.12 14.82 -0.82
N GLN A 303 12.63 15.98 -0.37
CA GLN A 303 13.52 17.01 0.14
C GLN A 303 13.18 17.34 1.59
N ILE A 304 14.05 16.86 2.48
CA ILE A 304 14.29 17.42 3.81
C ILE A 304 14.73 18.87 3.58
N VAL A 305 13.87 19.83 3.93
CA VAL A 305 14.21 21.25 3.90
C VAL A 305 15.10 21.55 5.10
N GLY A 306 16.40 21.67 4.84
CA GLY A 306 17.33 22.39 5.70
C GLY A 306 17.07 23.88 5.59
N GLU A 307 16.80 24.52 6.74
CA GLU A 307 16.65 25.96 6.89
C GLU A 307 17.84 26.74 6.30
N LYS A 308 17.55 27.70 5.42
CA LYS A 308 18.43 28.84 5.16
C LYS A 308 17.94 30.04 5.95
N SER A 309 18.75 30.39 6.94
CA SER A 309 19.04 31.75 7.43
C SER A 309 18.42 32.89 6.62
N SER A 310 17.52 33.64 7.26
CA SER A 310 17.42 35.10 7.06
C SER A 310 16.93 35.76 8.35
N THR A 311 17.77 36.64 8.90
CA THR A 311 17.46 37.57 10.00
C THR A 311 16.52 38.68 9.49
N PRO A 312 15.66 39.27 10.34
CA PRO A 312 16.09 40.53 10.95
C PRO A 312 15.64 40.75 12.43
N THR A 313 16.62 41.16 13.24
CA THR A 313 16.59 42.22 14.27
C THR A 313 15.24 42.76 14.80
N GLY A 314 15.06 42.72 16.12
CA GLY A 314 14.19 43.65 16.88
C GLY A 314 13.68 43.07 18.21
N PRO A 315 13.70 43.80 19.35
CA PRO A 315 14.10 43.22 20.63
C PRO A 315 12.99 42.59 21.48
N LEU A 316 13.45 41.60 22.24
CA LEU A 316 12.89 41.01 23.45
C LEU A 316 12.30 42.04 24.41
N GLN A 317 11.12 41.72 24.95
CA GLN A 317 10.71 42.20 26.25
C GLN A 317 10.18 41.02 27.08
N GLU A 318 10.93 40.71 28.12
CA GLU A 318 10.64 39.72 29.15
C GLU A 318 9.32 40.02 29.88
N ARG A 319 8.56 38.98 30.24
CA ARG A 319 8.09 38.78 31.62
C ARG A 319 7.56 37.37 31.87
N SER A 320 8.40 36.60 32.57
CA SER A 320 8.13 35.76 33.75
C SER A 320 6.78 35.03 33.89
N ASN A 321 6.89 33.70 33.86
CA ASN A 321 6.36 32.69 34.80
C ASN A 321 5.24 33.12 35.78
N ASP A 322 4.15 32.37 35.77
CA ASP A 322 3.80 31.44 36.86
C ASP A 322 2.56 30.59 36.49
N GLU A 323 2.71 29.27 36.57
CA GLU A 323 1.62 28.28 36.74
C GLU A 323 1.47 27.98 38.26
N PRO A 324 0.48 27.20 38.74
CA PRO A 324 -0.86 26.88 38.23
C PRO A 324 -1.94 27.05 39.34
N GLY A 325 -3.23 27.09 38.96
CA GLY A 325 -4.34 27.21 39.92
C GLY A 325 -5.64 26.61 39.41
N SER A 326 -6.21 25.73 40.21
CA SER A 326 -7.31 24.82 39.96
C SER A 326 -8.71 25.42 39.78
N SER A 327 -9.57 24.61 39.14
CA SER A 327 -10.98 24.32 39.50
C SER A 327 -12.16 25.10 38.88
N SER A 328 -13.15 24.27 38.52
CA SER A 328 -14.62 24.45 38.51
C SER A 328 -15.30 25.27 37.42
N ALA A 329 -16.03 24.50 36.59
CA ALA A 329 -17.48 24.56 36.32
C ALA A 329 -18.14 25.87 35.84
N GLU A 330 -18.78 25.71 34.67
CA GLU A 330 -20.08 26.28 34.25
C GLU A 330 -20.28 27.80 34.36
N ASN A 331 -20.34 28.49 33.22
CA ASN A 331 -21.65 28.90 32.69
C ASN A 331 -21.62 29.47 31.27
N SER A 332 -22.70 29.13 30.57
CA SER A 332 -23.26 29.67 29.33
C SER A 332 -23.00 31.16 29.04
N THR A 333 -22.74 31.46 27.76
CA THR A 333 -23.22 32.69 27.13
C THR A 333 -23.47 32.45 25.65
N GLN A 334 -24.72 32.69 25.26
CA GLN A 334 -25.25 32.64 23.90
C GLN A 334 -24.49 33.61 22.99
N ALA A 335 -24.12 33.15 21.80
CA ALA A 335 -23.87 34.01 20.65
C ALA A 335 -24.86 33.61 19.54
N THR A 336 -25.62 34.61 19.10
CA THR A 336 -26.64 34.58 18.04
C THR A 336 -26.10 34.05 16.71
N PRO A 337 -26.88 33.25 15.95
CA PRO A 337 -26.48 32.79 14.63
C PRO A 337 -26.61 33.92 13.60
N ASN A 338 -25.58 34.09 12.78
CA ASN A 338 -25.66 34.90 11.57
C ASN A 338 -26.48 34.12 10.54
N ASN A 339 -27.61 34.71 10.11
CA ASN A 339 -28.38 34.25 8.95
C ASN A 339 -27.49 34.33 7.70
N GLN A 340 -26.97 33.19 7.26
CA GLN A 340 -26.75 32.91 5.86
C GLN A 340 -27.78 31.86 5.46
N THR A 341 -28.55 32.20 4.44
CA THR A 341 -29.53 31.36 3.75
C THR A 341 -28.99 29.95 3.53
N GLU A 342 -29.71 28.96 4.06
CA GLU A 342 -29.57 27.53 3.75
C GLU A 342 -29.77 27.34 2.24
N GLU A 343 -28.68 27.08 1.51
CA GLU A 343 -28.74 26.47 0.17
C GLU A 343 -28.96 24.97 0.38
N ASN A 344 -30.07 24.43 -0.14
CA ASN A 344 -30.40 23.00 -0.02
C ASN A 344 -29.29 22.13 -0.64
N ALA A 345 -28.62 21.29 0.15
CA ALA A 345 -27.62 20.29 -0.27
C ALA A 345 -28.11 19.21 -1.26
N ASN A 346 -29.33 19.34 -1.80
CA ASN A 346 -30.02 18.36 -2.63
C ASN A 346 -30.31 18.86 -4.07
N GLU A 347 -29.86 20.06 -4.43
CA GLU A 347 -29.96 20.62 -5.79
C GLU A 347 -28.56 20.87 -6.38
N PRO A 348 -28.37 20.72 -7.71
CA PRO A 348 -27.07 20.96 -8.34
C PRO A 348 -26.69 22.44 -8.21
N THR A 349 -25.53 22.72 -7.62
CA THR A 349 -25.14 24.10 -7.27
C THR A 349 -24.79 24.94 -8.51
N GLU A 350 -24.10 24.38 -9.51
CA GLU A 350 -23.85 24.97 -10.84
C GLU A 350 -23.48 23.88 -11.87
N THR A 351 -23.74 24.09 -13.17
CA THR A 351 -23.21 23.25 -14.27
C THR A 351 -22.28 24.06 -15.17
N ARG A 352 -21.03 23.63 -15.35
CA ARG A 352 -20.01 24.37 -16.11
C ARG A 352 -19.33 23.50 -17.18
N LEU A 353 -19.30 24.01 -18.42
CA LEU A 353 -18.60 23.39 -19.55
C LEU A 353 -17.11 23.76 -19.58
N LEU A 354 -16.24 22.77 -19.77
CA LEU A 354 -14.80 22.93 -19.93
C LEU A 354 -14.32 22.32 -21.26
N GLY A 355 -13.74 23.13 -22.16
CA GLY A 355 -13.21 22.71 -23.46
C GLY A 355 -13.36 23.80 -24.55
N THR A 356 -12.61 23.71 -25.65
CA THR A 356 -12.80 24.56 -26.85
C THR A 356 -13.26 23.74 -28.05
N PRO A 357 -14.19 24.20 -28.88
CA PRO A 357 -14.64 23.45 -30.04
C PRO A 357 -13.50 23.34 -31.07
N SER A 358 -13.05 22.12 -31.36
CA SER A 358 -12.12 21.84 -32.46
C SER A 358 -12.79 20.95 -33.51
N SER A 359 -12.27 20.97 -34.74
CA SER A 359 -12.89 20.43 -35.96
C SER A 359 -12.93 18.90 -36.09
N TYR A 360 -12.92 18.17 -34.98
CA TYR A 360 -13.20 16.74 -34.92
C TYR A 360 -14.50 16.58 -34.14
N ASP A 361 -15.45 15.76 -34.61
CA ASP A 361 -16.69 15.43 -33.89
C ASP A 361 -16.35 15.09 -32.42
N GLN A 362 -16.63 16.04 -31.52
CA GLN A 362 -16.22 16.03 -30.11
C GLN A 362 -17.50 16.04 -29.27
N ASP A 363 -18.15 14.89 -29.16
CA ASP A 363 -19.37 14.70 -28.37
C ASP A 363 -19.01 13.98 -27.07
N THR A 364 -18.64 14.70 -26.01
CA THR A 364 -18.53 14.07 -24.69
C THR A 364 -18.91 15.10 -23.63
N SER A 365 -19.88 14.80 -22.78
CA SER A 365 -20.41 15.73 -21.77
C SER A 365 -20.63 14.97 -20.46
N GLY A 366 -19.57 14.51 -19.81
CA GLY A 366 -19.71 13.72 -18.58
C GLY A 366 -20.05 14.58 -17.36
N ILE A 367 -21.13 14.25 -16.64
CA ILE A 367 -21.51 14.84 -15.34
C ILE A 367 -20.55 14.35 -14.27
N LEU A 368 -19.75 15.25 -13.68
CA LEU A 368 -18.79 14.94 -12.60
C LEU A 368 -19.34 15.25 -11.21
N TYR A 369 -19.69 14.21 -10.47
CA TYR A 369 -20.00 14.28 -9.04
C TYR A 369 -18.72 14.35 -8.23
N THR A 370 -18.66 15.20 -7.19
CA THR A 370 -17.42 15.50 -6.45
C THR A 370 -17.56 15.15 -4.98
N GLY A 371 -16.80 14.17 -4.49
CA GLY A 371 -16.79 13.86 -3.06
C GLY A 371 -15.93 12.64 -2.74
N GLY A 372 -15.86 12.28 -1.45
CA GLY A 372 -15.10 11.12 -1.00
C GLY A 372 -13.59 11.31 -0.98
N THR A 373 -12.85 10.24 -0.70
CA THR A 373 -11.40 10.24 -0.54
C THR A 373 -10.64 10.78 -1.76
N ILE A 374 -11.21 10.63 -2.96
CA ILE A 374 -10.66 11.18 -4.20
C ILE A 374 -10.67 12.71 -4.21
N ALA A 375 -11.59 13.33 -3.49
CA ALA A 375 -11.65 14.77 -3.24
C ALA A 375 -11.03 15.17 -1.89
N GLY A 376 -10.78 14.21 -0.98
CA GLY A 376 -10.27 14.47 0.38
C GLY A 376 -8.74 14.47 0.47
N GLY A 377 -8.19 15.35 1.32
CA GLY A 377 -6.76 15.50 1.57
C GLY A 377 -6.42 15.52 3.07
N SER A 378 -5.16 15.25 3.39
CA SER A 378 -4.62 15.29 4.76
C SER A 378 -3.66 16.46 4.95
N ILE A 379 -3.75 17.10 6.12
CA ILE A 379 -2.76 18.08 6.59
C ILE A 379 -1.59 17.43 7.36
N TYR A 380 -1.69 16.14 7.68
CA TYR A 380 -0.71 15.43 8.52
C TYR A 380 0.47 14.84 7.73
N GLY A 381 0.45 14.93 6.40
CA GLY A 381 1.57 14.60 5.52
C GLY A 381 1.22 13.63 4.40
N ALA A 382 2.19 13.38 3.51
CA ALA A 382 2.01 12.57 2.31
C ALA A 382 1.88 11.06 2.57
N LEU A 383 2.06 10.61 3.82
CA LEU A 383 1.89 9.21 4.23
C LEU A 383 0.59 8.95 4.99
N ASP A 384 -0.20 10.00 5.29
CA ASP A 384 -1.46 9.82 6.00
C ASP A 384 -2.58 9.45 5.02
N ASP A 385 -3.04 8.21 5.12
CA ASP A 385 -4.18 7.64 4.41
C ASP A 385 -5.31 7.20 5.34
N THR A 386 -5.27 7.58 6.62
CA THR A 386 -6.28 7.17 7.63
C THR A 386 -6.98 8.33 8.31
N GLN A 387 -6.29 9.45 8.53
CA GLN A 387 -6.80 10.61 9.26
C GLN A 387 -6.92 11.85 8.36
N TYR A 388 -7.42 11.67 7.15
CA TYR A 388 -7.64 12.72 6.15
C TYR A 388 -9.07 13.30 6.18
N GLY A 389 -9.30 14.33 5.37
CA GLY A 389 -10.60 14.99 5.20
C GLY A 389 -10.60 16.48 5.54
N GLN A 390 -9.49 16.99 6.08
CA GLN A 390 -9.36 18.41 6.44
C GLN A 390 -9.11 19.30 5.21
N LEU A 391 -8.68 18.72 4.10
CA LEU A 391 -8.56 19.38 2.81
C LEU A 391 -9.57 18.79 1.83
N SER A 392 -10.07 19.62 0.92
CA SER A 392 -10.98 19.21 -0.15
C SER A 392 -10.52 19.77 -1.49
N GLN A 393 -10.81 19.06 -2.57
CA GLN A 393 -10.66 19.55 -3.94
C GLN A 393 -11.96 19.44 -4.73
N THR A 394 -12.19 20.41 -5.59
CA THR A 394 -13.32 20.52 -6.52
C THR A 394 -13.15 19.61 -7.73
N GLY A 395 -14.24 19.35 -8.45
CA GLY A 395 -14.20 18.57 -9.69
C GLY A 395 -13.31 19.21 -10.75
N GLU A 396 -13.34 20.54 -10.85
CA GLU A 396 -12.47 21.31 -11.72
C GLU A 396 -10.99 21.11 -11.37
N GLN A 397 -10.64 21.02 -10.08
CA GLN A 397 -9.28 20.73 -9.66
C GLN A 397 -8.86 19.31 -10.02
N ILE A 398 -9.75 18.31 -9.89
CA ILE A 398 -9.48 16.93 -10.34
C ILE A 398 -9.22 16.89 -11.86
N ILE A 399 -10.03 17.61 -12.65
CA ILE A 399 -9.83 17.73 -14.10
C ILE A 399 -8.51 18.44 -14.42
N ALA A 400 -8.20 19.53 -13.71
CA ALA A 400 -6.98 20.31 -13.92
C ALA A 400 -5.69 19.52 -13.65
N ARG A 401 -5.74 18.49 -12.80
CA ARG A 401 -4.63 17.54 -12.59
C ARG A 401 -4.42 16.60 -13.79
N ASN A 402 -5.45 16.41 -14.61
CA ASN A 402 -5.47 15.50 -15.75
C ASN A 402 -5.78 16.22 -17.08
N PRO A 403 -5.01 17.27 -17.47
CA PRO A 403 -5.35 18.12 -18.61
C PRO A 403 -5.32 17.39 -19.96
N TYR A 404 -4.69 16.22 -20.04
CA TYR A 404 -4.69 15.38 -21.24
C TYR A 404 -6.11 14.91 -21.62
N LEU A 405 -7.02 14.75 -20.66
CA LEU A 405 -8.41 14.36 -20.93
C LEU A 405 -9.10 15.36 -21.87
N LEU A 406 -8.85 16.66 -21.69
CA LEU A 406 -9.46 17.72 -22.47
C LEU A 406 -9.04 17.76 -23.95
N ASN A 407 -8.03 16.97 -24.35
CA ASN A 407 -7.69 16.78 -25.75
C ASN A 407 -8.62 15.78 -26.46
N HIS A 408 -9.30 14.92 -25.69
CA HIS A 408 -10.10 13.79 -26.21
C HIS A 408 -11.57 13.87 -25.82
N THR A 409 -11.89 14.58 -24.72
CA THR A 409 -13.26 14.70 -24.20
C THR A 409 -13.59 16.15 -23.88
N GLN A 410 -14.87 16.52 -23.97
CA GLN A 410 -15.40 17.68 -23.25
C GLN A 410 -16.04 17.17 -21.95
N LEU A 411 -16.06 18.01 -20.91
CA LEU A 411 -16.58 17.62 -19.60
C LEU A 411 -17.49 18.73 -19.06
N ALA A 412 -18.63 18.33 -18.50
CA ALA A 412 -19.59 19.22 -17.85
C ALA A 412 -19.64 18.87 -16.36
N VAL A 413 -19.12 19.74 -15.50
CA VAL A 413 -19.07 19.48 -14.05
C VAL A 413 -20.41 19.83 -13.42
N SER A 414 -20.93 18.98 -12.53
CA SER A 414 -22.10 19.25 -11.71
C SER A 414 -21.79 18.84 -10.27
N ASN A 415 -21.75 19.77 -9.34
CA ASN A 415 -21.32 19.47 -7.97
C ASN A 415 -22.47 18.88 -7.15
N TRP A 416 -22.18 17.77 -6.47
CA TRP A 416 -23.08 17.07 -5.56
C TRP A 416 -22.25 16.62 -4.35
N THR A 417 -22.45 17.26 -3.20
CA THR A 417 -21.63 17.06 -2.01
C THR A 417 -22.49 16.80 -0.78
N THR A 418 -22.00 15.98 0.14
CA THR A 418 -22.50 15.93 1.51
C THR A 418 -21.78 17.02 2.31
N GLU A 419 -22.49 17.82 3.09
CA GLU A 419 -21.91 19.04 3.69
C GLU A 419 -20.78 18.75 4.70
N ASP A 420 -20.73 17.57 5.35
CA ASP A 420 -19.78 17.35 6.46
C ASP A 420 -19.13 15.96 6.60
N ASP A 421 -19.64 14.88 5.97
CA ASP A 421 -19.26 13.49 6.34
C ASP A 421 -18.68 12.63 5.20
N GLY A 422 -18.34 13.22 4.06
CA GLY A 422 -17.84 12.48 2.89
C GLY A 422 -18.80 11.33 2.48
N SER A 423 -18.27 10.16 2.10
CA SER A 423 -19.14 9.01 1.76
C SER A 423 -19.97 8.47 2.93
N THR A 424 -19.54 8.69 4.18
CA THR A 424 -20.26 8.21 5.36
C THR A 424 -21.58 8.96 5.56
N GLY A 425 -21.65 10.21 5.08
CA GLY A 425 -22.87 11.02 5.09
C GLY A 425 -23.77 10.84 3.85
N THR A 426 -23.40 9.96 2.91
CA THR A 426 -24.22 9.72 1.71
C THR A 426 -25.56 9.14 2.13
N ASN A 427 -26.65 9.68 1.58
CA ASN A 427 -28.00 9.24 1.90
C ASN A 427 -28.82 9.03 0.62
N ASP A 428 -29.94 8.31 0.77
CA ASP A 428 -30.80 7.92 -0.35
C ASP A 428 -31.35 9.13 -1.13
N ALA A 429 -31.62 10.26 -0.45
CA ALA A 429 -32.15 11.47 -1.11
C ALA A 429 -31.16 12.10 -2.09
N LEU A 430 -29.90 12.26 -1.65
CA LEU A 430 -28.84 12.76 -2.50
C LEU A 430 -28.64 11.85 -3.72
N VAL A 431 -28.53 10.54 -3.48
CA VAL A 431 -28.26 9.55 -4.54
C VAL A 431 -29.42 9.45 -5.53
N MET A 432 -30.67 9.54 -5.06
CA MET A 432 -31.85 9.55 -5.94
C MET A 432 -31.94 10.81 -6.80
N ASN A 433 -31.67 12.00 -6.25
CA ASN A 433 -31.63 13.23 -7.04
C ASN A 433 -30.52 13.19 -8.09
N MET A 434 -29.32 12.74 -7.71
CA MET A 434 -28.22 12.47 -8.63
C MET A 434 -28.61 11.47 -9.73
N THR A 435 -29.30 10.38 -9.37
CA THR A 435 -29.73 9.36 -10.32
C THR A 435 -30.79 9.88 -11.28
N ARG A 436 -31.75 10.68 -10.78
CA ARG A 436 -32.76 11.37 -11.59
C ARG A 436 -32.10 12.31 -12.59
N PHE A 437 -31.19 13.15 -12.12
CA PHE A 437 -30.45 14.07 -12.98
C PHE A 437 -29.65 13.31 -14.05
N THR A 438 -28.95 12.24 -13.67
CA THR A 438 -28.21 11.38 -14.60
C THR A 438 -29.13 10.75 -15.64
N HIS A 439 -30.28 10.21 -15.21
CA HIS A 439 -31.27 9.61 -16.09
C HIS A 439 -31.78 10.64 -17.11
N ASP A 440 -32.26 11.79 -16.65
CA ASP A 440 -32.84 12.82 -17.52
C ASP A 440 -31.79 13.37 -18.51
N ALA A 441 -30.55 13.54 -18.04
CA ALA A 441 -29.46 14.04 -18.87
C ALA A 441 -28.98 13.03 -19.92
N LEU A 442 -28.91 11.73 -19.58
CA LEU A 442 -28.42 10.70 -20.50
C LEU A 442 -29.52 10.15 -21.41
N CYS A 443 -30.68 9.85 -20.85
CA CYS A 443 -31.72 9.03 -21.47
C CYS A 443 -32.72 9.84 -22.30
N SER A 444 -32.64 11.18 -22.28
CA SER A 444 -33.44 12.01 -23.18
C SER A 444 -33.13 11.69 -24.66
N PRO A 445 -34.14 11.55 -25.54
CA PRO A 445 -33.94 11.18 -26.95
C PRO A 445 -32.98 12.10 -27.71
N ASP A 446 -32.96 13.39 -27.36
CA ASP A 446 -32.14 14.41 -28.01
C ASP A 446 -30.83 14.70 -27.26
N SER A 447 -30.46 13.85 -26.29
CA SER A 447 -29.24 14.05 -25.47
C SER A 447 -27.97 13.78 -26.28
N ASP A 448 -27.13 14.81 -26.38
CA ASP A 448 -25.77 14.79 -26.93
C ASP A 448 -24.73 14.20 -25.94
N ILE A 449 -25.13 13.93 -24.70
CA ILE A 449 -24.26 13.34 -23.69
C ILE A 449 -24.03 11.86 -24.00
N VAL A 450 -22.77 11.45 -24.16
CA VAL A 450 -22.42 10.05 -24.51
C VAL A 450 -22.24 9.12 -23.31
N GLY A 451 -22.06 9.65 -22.10
CA GLY A 451 -21.88 8.90 -20.86
C GLY A 451 -21.64 9.81 -19.66
N ALA A 452 -21.69 9.28 -18.43
CA ALA A 452 -21.51 10.02 -17.18
C ALA A 452 -20.43 9.39 -16.27
N VAL A 453 -19.74 10.21 -15.47
CA VAL A 453 -18.71 9.76 -14.53
C VAL A 453 -18.93 10.37 -13.15
N TYR A 454 -19.24 9.56 -12.15
CA TYR A 454 -19.39 10.06 -10.78
C TYR A 454 -18.19 9.67 -9.92
N THR A 455 -17.55 10.67 -9.30
CA THR A 455 -16.56 10.39 -8.25
C THR A 455 -17.29 10.24 -6.92
N HIS A 456 -16.85 9.27 -6.12
CA HIS A 456 -17.53 8.89 -4.90
C HIS A 456 -16.53 8.45 -3.84
N GLY A 457 -16.91 8.58 -2.58
CA GLY A 457 -16.15 7.94 -1.51
C GLY A 457 -16.39 6.44 -1.50
N THR A 458 -15.34 5.69 -1.21
CA THR A 458 -15.34 4.24 -1.45
C THR A 458 -16.22 3.45 -0.50
N ASN A 459 -16.68 4.02 0.62
CA ASN A 459 -17.47 3.28 1.60
C ASN A 459 -18.86 2.87 1.08
N SER A 460 -19.48 3.70 0.25
CA SER A 460 -20.84 3.50 -0.29
C SER A 460 -20.89 3.58 -1.83
N LEU A 461 -19.72 3.51 -2.49
CA LEU A 461 -19.65 3.48 -3.96
C LEU A 461 -20.42 2.28 -4.55
N GLU A 462 -20.38 1.12 -3.89
CA GLU A 462 -21.11 -0.08 -4.31
C GLU A 462 -22.64 0.10 -4.26
N GLU A 463 -23.15 0.82 -3.27
CA GLU A 463 -24.57 1.11 -3.10
C GLU A 463 -25.06 2.04 -4.22
N THR A 464 -24.35 3.15 -4.41
CA THR A 464 -24.64 4.11 -5.47
C THR A 464 -24.54 3.47 -6.87
N ALA A 465 -23.53 2.62 -7.10
CA ALA A 465 -23.36 1.90 -8.37
C ALA A 465 -24.55 0.98 -8.66
N PHE A 466 -24.98 0.22 -7.65
CA PHE A 466 -26.12 -0.69 -7.78
C PHE A 466 -27.42 0.06 -8.05
N LEU A 467 -27.67 1.16 -7.33
CA LEU A 467 -28.86 1.98 -7.49
C LEU A 467 -28.94 2.61 -8.89
N LEU A 468 -27.87 3.28 -9.33
CA LEU A 468 -27.79 3.89 -10.66
C LEU A 468 -28.01 2.84 -11.76
N ASP A 469 -27.35 1.69 -11.64
CA ASP A 469 -27.45 0.62 -12.62
C ASP A 469 -28.85 -0.03 -12.68
N SER A 470 -29.63 0.10 -11.60
CA SER A 470 -31.01 -0.41 -11.51
C SER A 470 -32.06 0.57 -12.04
N LEU A 471 -31.72 1.86 -12.22
CA LEU A 471 -32.64 2.93 -12.61
C LEU A 471 -32.30 3.62 -13.95
N VAL A 472 -31.03 3.59 -14.38
CA VAL A 472 -30.59 4.21 -15.64
C VAL A 472 -30.46 3.15 -16.72
N ASN A 473 -31.35 3.18 -17.72
CA ASN A 473 -31.45 2.13 -18.75
C ASN A 473 -31.59 2.70 -20.17
N CYS A 474 -30.56 3.37 -20.69
CA CYS A 474 -30.60 4.02 -22.01
C CYS A 474 -29.33 3.83 -22.85
N GLU A 475 -28.75 2.62 -22.80
CA GLU A 475 -27.52 2.17 -23.51
C GLU A 475 -26.21 2.91 -23.14
N LYS A 476 -26.28 4.19 -22.80
CA LYS A 476 -25.15 5.06 -22.45
C LYS A 476 -24.55 4.67 -21.09
N PRO A 477 -23.21 4.60 -20.97
CA PRO A 477 -22.56 4.16 -19.74
C PRO A 477 -22.62 5.21 -18.63
N VAL A 478 -22.82 4.72 -17.40
CA VAL A 478 -22.60 5.47 -16.16
C VAL A 478 -21.44 4.81 -15.43
N VAL A 479 -20.38 5.57 -15.14
CA VAL A 479 -19.13 5.04 -14.57
C VAL A 479 -18.85 5.66 -13.21
N GLY A 480 -18.83 4.83 -12.16
CA GLY A 480 -18.40 5.22 -10.83
C GLY A 480 -16.89 5.09 -10.66
N THR A 481 -16.30 5.98 -9.87
CA THR A 481 -14.89 5.86 -9.48
C THR A 481 -14.62 6.53 -8.15
N GLY A 482 -13.42 6.31 -7.60
CA GLY A 482 -12.97 6.89 -6.34
C GLY A 482 -11.49 6.60 -6.09
N SER A 483 -11.04 6.79 -4.87
CA SER A 483 -9.70 6.40 -4.41
C SER A 483 -9.77 5.85 -2.99
N MET A 484 -8.83 4.97 -2.66
CA MET A 484 -8.58 4.48 -1.31
C MET A 484 -7.66 5.42 -0.53
N ARG A 485 -6.83 6.19 -1.23
CA ARG A 485 -5.92 7.18 -0.63
C ARG A 485 -6.33 8.61 -0.94
N PRO A 486 -6.09 9.57 -0.02
CA PRO A 486 -6.39 10.98 -0.23
C PRO A 486 -5.48 11.62 -1.29
N PHE A 487 -5.90 12.73 -1.90
CA PHE A 487 -5.16 13.37 -3.01
C PHE A 487 -3.78 13.94 -2.62
N THR A 488 -3.52 14.09 -1.33
CA THR A 488 -2.24 14.52 -0.76
C THR A 488 -1.26 13.37 -0.54
N HIS A 489 -1.71 12.12 -0.65
CA HIS A 489 -0.88 10.95 -0.39
C HIS A 489 0.14 10.72 -1.52
N LEU A 490 1.34 10.24 -1.18
CA LEU A 490 2.48 10.00 -2.08
C LEU A 490 2.11 9.26 -3.37
N SER A 491 1.40 8.14 -3.21
CA SER A 491 1.00 7.24 -4.28
C SER A 491 -0.53 7.25 -4.46
N TYR A 492 -1.10 8.44 -4.47
CA TYR A 492 -2.52 8.67 -4.75
C TYR A 492 -2.92 8.13 -6.14
N GLU A 493 -3.82 7.15 -6.17
CA GLU A 493 -4.29 6.49 -7.39
C GLU A 493 -5.53 7.15 -8.02
N GLY A 494 -6.13 8.15 -7.36
CA GLY A 494 -7.38 8.74 -7.84
C GLY A 494 -7.26 9.47 -9.18
N ASP A 495 -6.09 9.99 -9.54
CA ASP A 495 -5.85 10.57 -10.86
C ASP A 495 -5.99 9.51 -11.97
N ALA A 496 -5.38 8.33 -11.79
CA ALA A 496 -5.47 7.23 -12.75
C ALA A 496 -6.89 6.64 -12.82
N ASN A 497 -7.52 6.43 -11.66
CA ASN A 497 -8.90 5.93 -11.59
C ASN A 497 -9.90 6.87 -12.27
N PHE A 498 -9.77 8.19 -12.04
CA PHE A 498 -10.59 9.20 -12.69
C PHE A 498 -10.37 9.24 -14.20
N PHE A 499 -9.11 9.21 -14.64
CA PHE A 499 -8.77 9.18 -16.05
C PHE A 499 -9.39 7.96 -16.76
N ASP A 500 -9.21 6.78 -16.19
CA ASP A 500 -9.77 5.53 -16.70
C ASP A 500 -11.31 5.58 -16.74
N ALA A 501 -11.95 6.15 -15.72
CA ALA A 501 -13.40 6.32 -15.70
C ALA A 501 -13.93 7.20 -16.84
N VAL A 502 -13.27 8.33 -17.11
CA VAL A 502 -13.63 9.23 -18.23
C VAL A 502 -13.42 8.54 -19.58
N MET A 503 -12.30 7.86 -19.77
CA MET A 503 -12.04 7.12 -21.01
C MET A 503 -13.05 5.97 -21.21
N LEU A 504 -13.47 5.32 -20.13
CA LEU A 504 -14.50 4.29 -20.17
C LEU A 504 -15.87 4.86 -20.56
N ALA A 505 -16.28 5.97 -19.95
CA ALA A 505 -17.55 6.62 -20.24
C ALA A 505 -17.63 7.15 -21.69
N ALA A 506 -16.51 7.65 -22.23
CA ALA A 506 -16.42 8.14 -23.60
C ALA A 506 -16.32 7.02 -24.65
N SER A 507 -16.00 5.79 -24.26
CA SER A 507 -15.78 4.69 -25.19
C SER A 507 -17.09 4.14 -25.77
N PRO A 508 -17.26 4.08 -27.11
CA PRO A 508 -18.42 3.44 -27.73
C PRO A 508 -18.57 1.95 -27.35
N ALA A 509 -17.45 1.27 -27.06
CA ALA A 509 -17.45 -0.14 -26.66
C ALA A 509 -18.09 -0.38 -25.27
N SER A 510 -18.28 0.69 -24.49
CA SER A 510 -18.92 0.68 -23.18
C SER A 510 -20.44 0.67 -23.22
N ARG A 511 -21.04 0.97 -24.38
CA ARG A 511 -22.51 0.96 -24.52
C ARG A 511 -23.10 -0.42 -24.27
N ASN A 512 -24.32 -0.45 -23.73
CA ASN A 512 -25.07 -1.68 -23.45
C ASN A 512 -24.38 -2.62 -22.43
N ARG A 513 -23.57 -2.04 -21.53
CA ARG A 513 -22.88 -2.76 -20.44
C ARG A 513 -23.35 -2.36 -19.04
N GLY A 514 -24.38 -1.53 -18.95
CA GLY A 514 -24.95 -1.07 -17.68
C GLY A 514 -24.00 -0.08 -16.99
N GLY A 515 -24.31 0.24 -15.75
CA GLY A 515 -23.42 0.93 -14.84
C GLY A 515 -22.15 0.12 -14.60
N MET A 516 -21.03 0.82 -14.51
CA MET A 516 -19.71 0.24 -14.30
C MET A 516 -18.96 1.01 -13.21
N VAL A 517 -17.95 0.37 -12.63
CA VAL A 517 -16.99 1.01 -11.72
C VAL A 517 -15.59 0.86 -12.32
N ALA A 518 -14.90 1.97 -12.50
CA ALA A 518 -13.49 2.00 -12.92
C ALA A 518 -12.60 2.18 -11.68
N PHE A 519 -11.83 1.15 -11.35
CA PHE A 519 -10.99 1.15 -10.15
C PHE A 519 -9.74 0.28 -10.37
N ASN A 520 -8.57 0.82 -10.05
CA ASN A 520 -7.30 0.10 -10.11
C ASN A 520 -7.08 -0.63 -11.45
N ALA A 521 -7.29 0.09 -12.56
CA ALA A 521 -7.20 -0.42 -13.93
C ALA A 521 -8.15 -1.60 -14.26
N ARG A 522 -9.23 -1.81 -13.50
CA ARG A 522 -10.27 -2.84 -13.75
C ARG A 522 -11.60 -2.18 -14.11
N ILE A 523 -12.37 -2.86 -14.96
CA ILE A 523 -13.75 -2.47 -15.32
C ILE A 523 -14.70 -3.43 -14.63
N ILE A 524 -15.29 -2.97 -13.53
CA ILE A 524 -16.15 -3.77 -12.65
C ILE A 524 -17.62 -3.52 -13.01
N PRO A 525 -18.47 -4.55 -13.15
CA PRO A 525 -19.90 -4.34 -13.36
C PRO A 525 -20.55 -3.68 -12.13
N GLY A 526 -21.25 -2.55 -12.32
CA GLY A 526 -21.86 -1.79 -11.23
C GLY A 526 -22.84 -2.60 -10.40
N TYR A 527 -23.66 -3.45 -11.06
CA TYR A 527 -24.58 -4.37 -10.39
C TYR A 527 -23.91 -5.34 -9.40
N TRP A 528 -22.66 -5.74 -9.64
CA TRP A 528 -21.93 -6.69 -8.79
C TRP A 528 -20.78 -6.06 -8.03
N ALA A 529 -20.55 -4.75 -8.19
CA ALA A 529 -19.46 -4.05 -7.54
C ALA A 529 -19.58 -4.18 -6.02
N THR A 530 -18.47 -4.51 -5.36
CA THR A 530 -18.36 -4.49 -3.91
C THR A 530 -16.96 -4.13 -3.45
N LYS A 531 -16.84 -3.51 -2.28
CA LYS A 531 -15.59 -3.20 -1.60
C LYS A 531 -15.13 -4.42 -0.78
N LEU A 532 -14.17 -5.15 -1.34
CA LEU A 532 -13.57 -6.36 -0.78
C LEU A 532 -12.51 -6.08 0.30
N TYR A 533 -11.80 -4.95 0.21
CA TYR A 533 -10.76 -4.56 1.16
C TYR A 533 -11.00 -3.17 1.77
N SER A 534 -10.64 -3.00 3.04
CA SER A 534 -10.85 -1.75 3.76
C SER A 534 -9.82 -0.67 3.43
N THR A 535 -8.59 -1.03 3.02
CA THR A 535 -7.45 -0.09 2.87
C THR A 535 -6.71 -0.17 1.54
N ASN A 536 -6.67 -1.32 0.88
CA ASN A 536 -5.80 -1.51 -0.28
C ASN A 536 -6.32 -0.83 -1.57
N PRO A 537 -5.47 -0.32 -2.46
CA PRO A 537 -5.88 0.25 -3.75
C PRO A 537 -6.68 -0.70 -4.66
N ASP A 538 -6.52 -2.01 -4.51
CA ASP A 538 -7.28 -3.06 -5.21
C ASP A 538 -8.57 -3.45 -4.48
N ALA A 539 -9.16 -2.53 -3.71
CA ALA A 539 -10.30 -2.78 -2.84
C ALA A 539 -11.58 -3.23 -3.55
N PHE A 540 -11.82 -2.85 -4.81
CA PHE A 540 -13.08 -3.17 -5.49
C PHE A 540 -12.98 -4.43 -6.36
N GLY A 541 -14.06 -5.20 -6.35
CA GLY A 541 -14.26 -6.32 -7.26
C GLY A 541 -15.74 -6.64 -7.46
N ALA A 542 -16.02 -7.67 -8.25
CA ALA A 542 -17.36 -8.17 -8.46
C ALA A 542 -17.67 -9.34 -7.50
N ASN A 543 -18.79 -9.30 -6.78
CA ASN A 543 -19.25 -10.42 -5.95
C ASN A 543 -19.67 -11.65 -6.80
N THR A 544 -20.00 -11.44 -8.07
CA THR A 544 -20.43 -12.46 -9.03
C THR A 544 -19.94 -12.07 -10.43
N GLY A 545 -19.59 -13.04 -11.27
CA GLY A 545 -19.33 -12.82 -12.71
C GLY A 545 -17.96 -12.25 -13.07
N GLY A 546 -17.20 -11.73 -12.11
CA GLY A 546 -15.87 -11.14 -12.35
C GLY A 546 -15.92 -9.80 -13.08
N ASP A 547 -14.77 -9.33 -13.56
CA ASP A 547 -14.66 -8.05 -14.25
C ASP A 547 -15.16 -8.13 -15.69
N LEU A 548 -15.65 -7.01 -16.21
CA LEU A 548 -16.01 -6.87 -17.63
C LEU A 548 -14.76 -6.76 -18.52
N GLY A 549 -13.66 -6.25 -17.97
CA GLY A 549 -12.42 -5.96 -18.68
C GLY A 549 -11.40 -5.22 -17.81
N LEU A 550 -10.38 -4.67 -18.45
CA LEU A 550 -9.36 -3.84 -17.80
C LEU A 550 -8.90 -2.71 -18.71
N PHE A 551 -8.02 -1.85 -18.18
CA PHE A 551 -7.41 -0.78 -18.94
C PHE A 551 -5.99 -1.14 -19.39
N ILE A 552 -5.70 -0.98 -20.69
CA ILE A 552 -4.34 -1.05 -21.24
C ILE A 552 -4.02 0.29 -21.88
N ASN A 553 -2.95 0.95 -21.44
CA ASN A 553 -2.65 2.34 -21.81
C ASN A 553 -3.83 3.29 -21.52
N SER A 554 -4.56 3.05 -20.42
CA SER A 554 -5.79 3.77 -20.05
C SER A 554 -6.90 3.75 -21.12
N LEU A 555 -6.88 2.73 -21.98
CA LEU A 555 -7.96 2.44 -22.91
C LEU A 555 -8.70 1.18 -22.45
N PRO A 556 -10.05 1.18 -22.45
CA PRO A 556 -10.82 0.05 -21.97
C PRO A 556 -10.72 -1.13 -22.96
N VAL A 557 -10.35 -2.29 -22.42
CA VAL A 557 -10.28 -3.58 -23.13
C VAL A 557 -11.26 -4.55 -22.47
N PHE A 558 -12.36 -4.84 -23.15
CA PHE A 558 -13.36 -5.80 -22.70
C PHE A 558 -13.01 -7.22 -23.18
N TYR A 559 -13.20 -8.20 -22.30
CA TYR A 559 -12.96 -9.61 -22.64
C TYR A 559 -14.21 -10.35 -23.10
N ASN A 560 -15.38 -9.78 -22.81
CA ASN A 560 -16.69 -10.35 -23.13
C ASN A 560 -17.51 -9.39 -24.00
N SER A 561 -18.44 -9.95 -24.79
CA SER A 561 -19.45 -9.16 -25.51
C SER A 561 -20.27 -8.30 -24.52
N PRO A 562 -20.89 -7.20 -24.97
CA PRO A 562 -21.83 -6.46 -24.13
C PRO A 562 -22.93 -7.39 -23.61
N SER A 563 -22.96 -7.59 -22.29
CA SER A 563 -23.93 -8.45 -21.61
C SER A 563 -24.23 -7.90 -20.23
N GLN A 564 -25.50 -7.92 -19.84
CA GLN A 564 -25.94 -7.60 -18.48
C GLN A 564 -25.99 -8.87 -17.61
N PRO A 565 -25.93 -8.73 -16.28
CA PRO A 565 -26.24 -9.82 -15.37
C PRO A 565 -27.59 -10.47 -15.69
N LEU A 566 -27.63 -11.80 -15.66
CA LEU A 566 -28.89 -12.53 -15.74
C LEU A 566 -29.77 -12.19 -14.52
N PHE A 567 -31.08 -12.11 -14.74
CA PHE A 567 -32.07 -11.81 -13.69
C PHE A 567 -31.95 -10.41 -13.06
N LYS A 568 -31.16 -9.50 -13.65
CA LYS A 568 -31.21 -8.09 -13.29
C LYS A 568 -32.62 -7.53 -13.52
N HIS A 569 -33.14 -6.82 -12.53
CA HIS A 569 -34.41 -6.08 -12.64
C HIS A 569 -34.11 -4.59 -12.86
N PHE A 570 -34.89 -3.96 -13.74
CA PHE A 570 -34.85 -2.51 -13.95
C PHE A 570 -36.12 -1.90 -13.37
N PHE A 571 -35.96 -0.84 -12.58
CA PHE A 571 -37.07 -0.10 -11.99
C PHE A 571 -37.35 1.15 -12.82
N ASP A 572 -38.63 1.49 -12.98
CA ASP A 572 -39.04 2.74 -13.60
C ASP A 572 -38.78 3.89 -12.62
N ILE A 573 -37.92 4.83 -13.03
CA ILE A 573 -37.54 5.96 -12.20
C ILE A 573 -38.71 6.93 -11.95
N ASP A 574 -39.67 7.04 -12.86
CA ASP A 574 -40.87 7.87 -12.67
C ASP A 574 -41.77 7.26 -11.60
N ALA A 575 -41.94 5.93 -11.64
CA ALA A 575 -42.71 5.20 -10.64
C ALA A 575 -42.08 5.30 -9.24
N VAL A 576 -40.76 5.10 -9.14
CA VAL A 576 -40.02 5.25 -7.87
C VAL A 576 -40.09 6.69 -7.35
N SER A 577 -39.96 7.69 -8.23
CA SER A 577 -40.00 9.11 -7.85
C SER A 577 -41.38 9.61 -7.46
N ALA A 578 -42.45 8.90 -7.85
CA ALA A 578 -43.82 9.20 -7.45
C ALA A 578 -44.15 8.77 -6.02
N HIS A 579 -43.30 7.93 -5.39
CA HIS A 579 -43.50 7.51 -4.01
C HIS A 579 -43.38 8.70 -3.04
N SER A 580 -44.20 8.72 -1.99
CA SER A 580 -44.28 9.85 -1.05
C SER A 580 -43.01 10.11 -0.23
N SER A 581 -42.04 9.21 -0.27
CA SER A 581 -40.74 9.38 0.40
C SER A 581 -39.73 10.16 -0.45
N PHE A 582 -39.94 10.27 -1.76
CA PHE A 582 -39.00 10.93 -2.67
C PHE A 582 -38.69 12.36 -2.19
N PRO A 583 -37.42 12.81 -2.19
CA PRO A 583 -36.25 12.17 -2.81
C PRO A 583 -35.66 10.98 -2.03
N ALA A 584 -36.03 10.77 -0.77
CA ALA A 584 -35.58 9.59 -0.04
C ALA A 584 -36.28 8.29 -0.49
N LEU A 585 -35.69 7.16 -0.13
CA LEU A 585 -36.29 5.85 -0.36
C LEU A 585 -37.03 5.35 0.90
N PRO A 586 -38.00 4.42 0.75
CA PRO A 586 -38.62 3.75 1.89
C PRO A 586 -37.57 3.18 2.84
N LYS A 587 -37.79 3.31 4.15
CA LYS A 587 -36.84 2.81 5.14
C LYS A 587 -36.76 1.28 5.11
N VAL A 588 -35.56 0.76 4.85
CA VAL A 588 -35.22 -0.67 4.92
C VAL A 588 -33.95 -0.83 5.74
N ASP A 589 -34.04 -1.66 6.78
CA ASP A 589 -32.93 -1.95 7.68
C ASP A 589 -32.25 -3.27 7.30
N ILE A 590 -30.93 -3.38 7.50
CA ILE A 590 -30.18 -4.64 7.36
C ILE A 590 -29.93 -5.23 8.75
N LEU A 591 -30.33 -6.47 8.98
CA LEU A 591 -30.06 -7.21 10.20
C LEU A 591 -29.04 -8.32 9.95
N TYR A 592 -27.96 -8.34 10.72
CA TYR A 592 -26.90 -9.34 10.54
C TYR A 592 -27.18 -10.60 11.35
N ALA A 593 -27.42 -11.74 10.68
CA ALA A 593 -27.68 -12.99 11.38
C ALA A 593 -26.37 -13.63 11.87
N ALA A 594 -26.33 -13.96 13.16
CA ALA A 594 -25.25 -14.73 13.78
C ALA A 594 -25.85 -15.82 14.69
N ARG A 595 -25.00 -16.58 15.40
CA ARG A 595 -25.48 -17.46 16.46
C ARG A 595 -26.27 -16.60 17.46
N GLU A 596 -27.40 -17.11 17.94
CA GLU A 596 -28.29 -16.39 18.86
C GLU A 596 -28.92 -15.12 18.26
N PHE A 597 -29.17 -15.12 16.95
CA PHE A 597 -29.97 -14.07 16.30
C PHE A 597 -31.34 -13.92 17.00
N ASP A 598 -31.71 -12.68 17.32
CA ASP A 598 -32.96 -12.33 18.01
C ASP A 598 -34.00 -11.84 17.00
N GLY A 599 -35.04 -12.63 16.76
CA GLY A 599 -36.12 -12.31 15.81
C GLY A 599 -36.85 -11.00 16.15
N ARG A 600 -36.85 -10.57 17.42
CA ARG A 600 -37.50 -9.34 17.87
C ARG A 600 -36.88 -8.09 17.23
N LEU A 601 -35.66 -8.18 16.71
CA LEU A 601 -35.03 -7.09 15.95
C LEU A 601 -35.85 -6.68 14.72
N LEU A 602 -36.56 -7.61 14.06
CA LEU A 602 -37.44 -7.29 12.95
C LEU A 602 -38.63 -6.43 13.39
N LEU A 603 -39.28 -6.84 14.48
CA LEU A 603 -40.42 -6.12 15.06
C LEU A 603 -39.99 -4.73 15.55
N ASN A 604 -38.79 -4.62 16.13
CA ASN A 604 -38.22 -3.33 16.54
C ASN A 604 -37.93 -2.42 15.33
N ALA A 605 -37.38 -2.97 14.23
CA ALA A 605 -37.17 -2.21 12.99
C ALA A 605 -38.51 -1.68 12.43
N GLN A 606 -39.53 -2.54 12.39
CA GLN A 606 -40.88 -2.18 11.96
C GLN A 606 -41.49 -1.09 12.85
N ALA A 607 -41.38 -1.23 14.17
CA ALA A 607 -41.84 -0.22 15.13
C ALA A 607 -41.11 1.12 14.95
N ASN A 608 -39.85 1.10 14.51
CA ASN A 608 -39.05 2.27 14.14
C ASN A 608 -39.30 2.75 12.70
N GLY A 609 -40.38 2.30 12.06
CA GLY A 609 -40.86 2.80 10.77
C GLY A 609 -40.31 2.09 9.54
N ALA A 610 -39.53 1.02 9.69
CA ALA A 610 -39.07 0.24 8.54
C ALA A 610 -40.25 -0.37 7.77
N LYS A 611 -40.20 -0.27 6.43
CA LYS A 611 -41.17 -0.88 5.51
C LYS A 611 -40.71 -2.23 4.98
N GLY A 612 -39.41 -2.49 5.07
CA GLY A 612 -38.85 -3.81 4.86
C GLY A 612 -37.58 -4.04 5.68
N VAL A 613 -37.15 -5.29 5.74
CA VAL A 613 -35.91 -5.71 6.38
C VAL A 613 -35.17 -6.68 5.47
N VAL A 614 -33.87 -6.47 5.34
CA VAL A 614 -32.96 -7.46 4.75
C VAL A 614 -32.20 -8.17 5.86
N ILE A 615 -32.27 -9.50 5.91
CA ILE A 615 -31.47 -10.30 6.83
C ILE A 615 -30.24 -10.81 6.08
N ALA A 616 -29.04 -10.45 6.55
CA ALA A 616 -27.80 -11.08 6.10
C ALA A 616 -27.66 -12.45 6.78
N GLY A 617 -28.30 -13.45 6.17
CA GLY A 617 -28.44 -14.81 6.70
C GLY A 617 -27.14 -15.62 6.73
N THR A 618 -27.15 -16.75 7.43
CA THR A 618 -26.01 -17.67 7.54
C THR A 618 -25.96 -18.68 6.39
N GLY A 619 -24.78 -19.02 5.88
CA GLY A 619 -24.63 -20.07 4.86
C GLY A 619 -25.41 -19.75 3.57
N ASN A 620 -26.39 -20.56 3.21
CA ASN A 620 -27.25 -20.36 2.04
C ASN A 620 -28.44 -19.41 2.35
N GLY A 621 -28.20 -18.37 3.17
CA GLY A 621 -29.24 -17.42 3.63
C GLY A 621 -30.20 -17.98 4.69
N GLY A 622 -29.72 -18.77 5.66
CA GLY A 622 -30.54 -19.29 6.77
C GLY A 622 -30.66 -18.31 7.94
N ILE A 623 -31.84 -18.24 8.55
CA ILE A 623 -32.10 -17.50 9.80
C ILE A 623 -31.99 -18.49 10.97
N PRO A 624 -31.04 -18.34 11.91
CA PRO A 624 -30.82 -19.33 12.96
C PRO A 624 -32.01 -19.51 13.93
N ASN A 625 -32.66 -18.41 14.34
CA ASN A 625 -33.81 -18.37 15.27
C ASN A 625 -34.71 -17.16 14.91
N GLY A 626 -35.92 -17.08 15.48
CA GLY A 626 -36.80 -15.91 15.33
C GLY A 626 -37.92 -16.06 14.29
N GLN A 627 -38.33 -17.29 13.99
CA GLN A 627 -39.21 -17.60 12.85
C GLN A 627 -40.66 -17.17 13.11
N GLU A 628 -41.08 -17.20 14.37
CA GLU A 628 -42.39 -16.69 14.81
C GLU A 628 -42.44 -15.16 14.64
N GLU A 629 -41.38 -14.45 15.04
CA GLU A 629 -41.30 -12.99 14.87
C GLU A 629 -41.21 -12.57 13.39
N VAL A 630 -40.57 -13.39 12.55
CA VAL A 630 -40.58 -13.19 11.08
C VAL A 630 -42.00 -13.32 10.54
N ALA A 631 -42.74 -14.35 10.93
CA ALA A 631 -44.13 -14.53 10.53
C ALA A 631 -45.01 -13.37 11.01
N GLU A 632 -44.88 -12.96 12.27
CA GLU A 632 -45.60 -11.83 12.85
C GLU A 632 -45.29 -10.52 12.10
N ALA A 633 -44.03 -10.27 11.75
CA ALA A 633 -43.64 -9.07 11.00
C ALA A 633 -44.26 -9.05 9.58
N LEU A 634 -44.27 -10.19 8.89
CA LEU A 634 -44.89 -10.36 7.58
C LEU A 634 -46.41 -10.13 7.65
N GLU A 635 -47.10 -10.68 8.65
CA GLU A 635 -48.54 -10.45 8.87
C GLU A 635 -48.87 -8.97 9.09
N LYS A 636 -47.96 -8.23 9.73
CA LYS A 636 -48.06 -6.77 9.91
C LYS A 636 -47.63 -5.97 8.67
N GLY A 637 -47.35 -6.63 7.56
CA GLY A 637 -47.02 -6.01 6.27
C GLY A 637 -45.57 -5.57 6.10
N LEU A 638 -44.65 -6.00 6.96
CA LEU A 638 -43.21 -5.78 6.75
C LEU A 638 -42.74 -6.69 5.62
N GLN A 639 -42.07 -6.14 4.61
CA GLN A 639 -41.45 -6.98 3.57
C GLN A 639 -40.09 -7.52 4.06
N VAL A 640 -39.86 -8.82 3.88
CA VAL A 640 -38.61 -9.46 4.32
C VAL A 640 -37.86 -10.05 3.13
N VAL A 641 -36.57 -9.74 3.04
CA VAL A 641 -35.64 -10.37 2.12
C VAL A 641 -34.51 -11.00 2.92
N VAL A 642 -34.13 -12.23 2.62
CA VAL A 642 -33.02 -12.91 3.29
C VAL A 642 -31.92 -13.17 2.28
N GLY A 643 -30.84 -12.40 2.41
CA GLY A 643 -29.60 -12.64 1.67
C GLY A 643 -28.65 -13.57 2.45
N THR A 644 -27.41 -13.65 1.99
CA THR A 644 -26.34 -14.33 2.72
C THR A 644 -25.25 -13.35 3.15
N ARG A 645 -24.74 -13.53 4.37
CA ARG A 645 -23.55 -12.84 4.85
C ARG A 645 -22.24 -13.45 4.34
N THR A 646 -22.31 -14.58 3.63
CA THR A 646 -21.13 -15.16 3.00
C THR A 646 -20.64 -14.22 1.90
N PRO A 647 -19.32 -14.01 1.73
CA PRO A 647 -18.80 -13.07 0.75
C PRO A 647 -19.20 -13.39 -0.71
N PHE A 648 -19.44 -14.67 -0.99
CA PHE A 648 -19.78 -15.16 -2.32
C PHE A 648 -20.88 -16.21 -2.25
N GLY A 649 -21.54 -16.40 -3.40
CA GLY A 649 -22.58 -17.41 -3.60
C GLY A 649 -23.99 -16.91 -3.26
N PRO A 650 -25.03 -17.64 -3.70
CA PRO A 650 -26.40 -17.18 -3.56
C PRO A 650 -27.02 -17.57 -2.22
N SER A 651 -28.08 -16.86 -1.84
CA SER A 651 -29.15 -17.37 -0.97
C SER A 651 -30.24 -18.02 -1.84
N SER A 652 -30.47 -19.31 -1.67
CA SER A 652 -31.33 -20.10 -2.56
C SER A 652 -32.80 -20.06 -2.13
N PRO A 653 -33.74 -19.89 -3.08
CA PRO A 653 -35.18 -19.87 -2.80
C PRO A 653 -35.70 -21.10 -2.06
N ALA A 654 -36.67 -20.90 -1.17
CA ALA A 654 -37.45 -22.00 -0.59
C ALA A 654 -38.53 -22.47 -1.57
N ARG A 655 -38.98 -23.74 -1.50
CA ARG A 655 -40.05 -24.21 -2.43
C ARG A 655 -41.35 -23.43 -2.27
N GLU A 656 -41.74 -23.17 -1.03
CA GLU A 656 -42.92 -22.40 -0.66
C GLU A 656 -42.43 -21.15 0.09
N PRO A 657 -42.23 -20.01 -0.60
CA PRO A 657 -41.71 -18.80 0.01
C PRO A 657 -42.81 -18.06 0.79
N THR A 658 -42.48 -17.60 2.00
CA THR A 658 -43.24 -16.57 2.73
C THR A 658 -42.55 -15.20 2.69
N TYR A 659 -41.28 -15.19 2.32
CA TYR A 659 -40.42 -14.03 2.14
C TYR A 659 -39.44 -14.32 0.99
N ALA A 660 -38.79 -13.29 0.46
CA ALA A 660 -37.87 -13.43 -0.66
C ALA A 660 -36.45 -13.78 -0.20
N LYS A 661 -35.70 -14.50 -1.03
CA LYS A 661 -34.24 -14.66 -0.95
C LYS A 661 -33.57 -13.71 -1.92
N ALA A 662 -32.42 -13.17 -1.54
CA ALA A 662 -31.71 -12.21 -2.38
C ALA A 662 -31.07 -12.83 -3.64
N GLY A 663 -31.12 -14.15 -3.82
CA GLY A 663 -30.40 -14.84 -4.88
C GLY A 663 -28.91 -14.53 -4.79
N PHE A 664 -28.34 -14.00 -5.88
CA PHE A 664 -26.93 -13.58 -5.96
C PHE A 664 -26.65 -12.15 -5.48
N ALA A 665 -27.69 -11.36 -5.17
CA ALA A 665 -27.50 -10.01 -4.65
C ALA A 665 -26.92 -10.05 -3.23
N HIS A 666 -25.87 -9.27 -3.00
CA HIS A 666 -25.31 -9.08 -1.66
C HIS A 666 -26.35 -8.37 -0.76
N PRO A 667 -26.39 -8.60 0.57
CA PRO A 667 -27.39 -7.98 1.44
C PRO A 667 -27.50 -6.44 1.33
N ILE A 668 -26.38 -5.77 1.04
CA ILE A 668 -26.35 -4.31 0.80
C ILE A 668 -27.11 -3.95 -0.49
N GLN A 669 -26.87 -4.68 -1.58
CA GLN A 669 -27.58 -4.52 -2.85
C GLN A 669 -29.06 -4.90 -2.70
N ALA A 670 -29.35 -5.97 -1.97
CA ALA A 670 -30.71 -6.41 -1.69
C ALA A 670 -31.52 -5.39 -0.89
N ARG A 671 -30.87 -4.62 0.00
CA ARG A 671 -31.50 -3.49 0.71
C ARG A 671 -32.02 -2.47 -0.31
N ILE A 672 -31.16 -2.02 -1.21
CA ILE A 672 -31.52 -1.04 -2.24
C ILE A 672 -32.61 -1.59 -3.16
N MET A 673 -32.45 -2.83 -3.63
CA MET A 673 -33.44 -3.48 -4.50
C MET A 673 -34.81 -3.61 -3.82
N LEU A 674 -34.86 -3.89 -2.51
CA LEU A 674 -36.10 -3.90 -1.73
C LEU A 674 -36.68 -2.50 -1.55
N GLN A 675 -35.84 -1.48 -1.33
CA GLN A 675 -36.27 -0.09 -1.27
C GLN A 675 -36.94 0.36 -2.58
N LEU A 676 -36.34 0.02 -3.73
CA LEU A 676 -36.88 0.32 -5.06
C LEU A 676 -38.17 -0.44 -5.34
N ALA A 677 -38.27 -1.70 -4.92
CA ALA A 677 -39.49 -2.51 -5.02
C ALA A 677 -40.66 -1.87 -4.26
N ILE A 678 -40.43 -1.50 -2.99
CA ILE A 678 -41.44 -0.84 -2.14
C ILE A 678 -41.82 0.52 -2.74
N ALA A 679 -40.84 1.31 -3.19
CA ALA A 679 -41.09 2.61 -3.81
C ALA A 679 -41.92 2.47 -5.11
N SER A 680 -41.75 1.37 -5.83
CA SER A 680 -42.54 1.04 -7.03
C SER A 680 -43.93 0.46 -6.70
N GLY A 681 -44.29 0.36 -5.42
CA GLY A 681 -45.60 -0.14 -4.99
C GLY A 681 -45.72 -1.67 -4.94
N MET A 682 -44.62 -2.43 -5.03
CA MET A 682 -44.66 -3.88 -5.00
C MET A 682 -45.01 -4.42 -3.60
N GLY A 683 -45.94 -5.38 -3.54
CA GLY A 683 -46.21 -6.19 -2.34
C GLY A 683 -45.24 -7.37 -2.20
N MET A 684 -45.36 -8.14 -1.11
CA MET A 684 -44.42 -9.22 -0.80
C MET A 684 -44.35 -10.30 -1.91
N ASN A 685 -45.48 -10.66 -2.54
CA ASN A 685 -45.50 -11.65 -3.62
C ASN A 685 -44.77 -11.17 -4.88
N GLU A 686 -44.96 -9.91 -5.26
CA GLU A 686 -44.26 -9.28 -6.40
C GLU A 686 -42.77 -9.15 -6.09
N THR A 687 -42.42 -8.79 -4.86
CA THR A 687 -41.03 -8.77 -4.37
C THR A 687 -40.39 -10.17 -4.45
N ILE A 688 -41.09 -11.25 -4.07
CA ILE A 688 -40.60 -12.62 -4.22
C ILE A 688 -40.31 -12.94 -5.69
N GLU A 689 -41.25 -12.67 -6.60
CA GLU A 689 -41.06 -12.95 -8.03
C GLU A 689 -39.92 -12.12 -8.62
N MET A 690 -39.78 -10.85 -8.20
CA MET A 690 -38.74 -9.94 -8.67
C MET A 690 -37.34 -10.40 -8.24
N PHE A 691 -37.17 -10.83 -6.99
CA PHE A 691 -35.87 -11.32 -6.50
C PHE A 691 -35.54 -12.74 -7.00
N GLU A 692 -36.53 -13.63 -7.07
CA GLU A 692 -36.29 -15.07 -7.19
C GLU A 692 -36.78 -15.68 -8.50
N GLY A 693 -37.75 -15.09 -9.19
CA GLY A 693 -38.48 -15.73 -10.28
C GLY A 693 -37.60 -16.27 -11.40
N GLY A 694 -36.63 -15.46 -11.85
CA GLY A 694 -35.63 -15.88 -12.83
C GLY A 694 -34.75 -17.03 -12.34
N PHE A 695 -34.28 -16.94 -11.09
CA PHE A 695 -33.45 -17.95 -10.47
C PHE A 695 -34.22 -19.27 -10.24
N ARG A 696 -35.46 -19.19 -9.76
CA ARG A 696 -36.42 -20.29 -9.60
C ARG A 696 -36.63 -21.06 -10.90
N ARG A 697 -36.89 -20.34 -12.01
CA ARG A 697 -37.01 -20.96 -13.34
C ARG A 697 -35.74 -21.69 -13.74
N ALA A 698 -34.57 -21.10 -13.48
CA ALA A 698 -33.28 -21.70 -13.83
C ALA A 698 -32.96 -22.99 -13.03
N ILE A 699 -33.44 -23.11 -11.79
CA ILE A 699 -33.25 -24.31 -10.95
C ILE A 699 -34.43 -25.29 -11.00
N GLY A 700 -35.41 -25.08 -11.88
CA GLY A 700 -36.57 -25.96 -12.02
C GLY A 700 -37.54 -25.92 -10.84
N GLN A 701 -37.65 -24.77 -10.15
CA GLN A 701 -38.55 -24.55 -9.02
C GLN A 701 -39.41 -23.27 -9.22
N PRO A 702 -40.14 -23.14 -10.35
CA PRO A 702 -41.02 -22.00 -10.55
C PRO A 702 -42.04 -21.90 -9.43
N TRP A 703 -42.42 -20.66 -9.09
CA TRP A 703 -43.42 -20.36 -8.08
C TRP A 703 -44.45 -19.43 -8.69
N GLU A 704 -45.73 -19.69 -8.42
CA GLU A 704 -46.83 -18.80 -8.75
C GLU A 704 -47.55 -18.51 -7.43
N PRO A 705 -47.79 -17.23 -7.09
CA PRO A 705 -48.55 -16.90 -5.89
C PRO A 705 -49.97 -17.46 -6.02
N GLU A 706 -50.49 -18.07 -4.94
CA GLU A 706 -51.91 -18.43 -4.88
C GLU A 706 -52.74 -17.13 -4.91
N THR A 707 -53.63 -17.04 -5.90
CA THR A 707 -54.48 -15.86 -6.20
C THR A 707 -55.48 -15.54 -5.11
#